data_AF-A0A8M8V473-F1
#
_entry.id   AF-A0A8M8V473-F1
#
_cell.length_a   1.000
_cell.length_b   1.000
_cell.length_c   1.000
_cell.angle_alpha   90.00
_cell.angle_beta   90.00
_cell.angle_gamma   90.00
#
_symmetry.space_group_name_H-M   'P 1'
#
loop_
_entity.id
_entity.type
_entity.pdbx_description
1 polymer ?
#
loop_
_entity_poly.entity_id
_entity_poly.type
_entity_poly.pdbx_seq_one_letter_code
_entity_poly.pdbx_strand_id
1 'polypeptide(L)'
;MAKRAEENAVSELKKELQRVVEALVEEDDDCDLTAAADNAIQTLGALKELKLKQSTDQEFVEIKNLVGFQEPPPEFRCPISGLLMKDPVVLASGQTYEEQYITEWLKDGHQKCPKTDQPLPHTLLIPNHSIKKMVMNWCKLHNFDMPRTSHPPADEEYAATANSKHLVQLLNRLSSSSASDAAKELRLLTSRSPSFRALFGEITGAVPKLFSPLLLEKAYSDARLHDDLVATVLNVSAHESNKAKILASRNPLVVSFLIDSLRSKNIETRSHAAAVISALSAFDTNKYLIGESGAIKPLVDLITEGQPLALNEATCAILNLCTVTENRERAISEGAVIAVMDKIVGRVLIDEMLAILATLSSHHRAIEEMDEHGMIFCLFEMLRENNISEQSEEHCVAIIYVMCFSDRTKLRKIHEVEDACETLHRVARTGTSRAKRKASSILERLNSYQIFKLDSVVAVMAYVPPHKRHLKGGEASSLPSPAPPPESVIPRFQRRLNFKSKDYPKKFVYAENAISRWFVVGLADESRVSDLTRLEPVAVESFERKSGEKPLALVLKENDEEAAEFSANPWIFVTEIVQQDLISSFQQVKDEMRGYEFGEVKPTLVIRFGRILFHGNRSFTVESIEGNSLPVGTLRQLYKSFYTNIPPSYMEYVTTNVVPETDFEFEEEKELYHVKLSDKMQPDSTISCKCTVARDTNQLEFSKIELNQVRHLVADMSCLDKNLDLRLMLCTKRILAAVMDDELENMKILISSARLDSDVKGGLRWSLGKQSLGDRYTVLGVWHTNAKTFGNSSMRLKVRHADRFDFRSSNGEVANEVSLKMPGVVSLLREQTVNTDLALEMLEENLKLIWKHFICYSSST
;
A
#
# COMPACT_ATOMS: atom_id res chain seq x y z
N MET A 1 55.86 37.16 -22.50
CA MET A 1 56.63 37.82 -21.42
C MET A 1 56.77 36.93 -20.19
N ALA A 2 55.70 36.24 -19.74
CA ALA A 2 55.72 35.35 -18.56
C ALA A 2 56.79 34.23 -18.61
N LYS A 3 56.91 33.51 -19.73
CA LYS A 3 57.88 32.39 -19.86
C LYS A 3 59.35 32.80 -19.68
N ARG A 4 59.69 34.02 -20.11
CA ARG A 4 61.04 34.59 -19.97
C ARG A 4 61.32 35.08 -18.54
N ALA A 5 60.28 35.43 -17.79
CA ALA A 5 60.37 35.79 -16.38
C ALA A 5 60.55 34.55 -15.50
N GLU A 6 59.89 33.43 -15.83
CA GLU A 6 60.07 32.14 -15.14
C GLU A 6 61.46 31.53 -15.37
N GLU A 7 61.96 31.55 -16.61
CA GLU A 7 63.33 31.07 -16.90
C GLU A 7 64.40 31.88 -16.16
N ASN A 8 64.19 33.19 -16.03
CA ASN A 8 65.05 34.05 -15.21
C ASN A 8 64.94 33.72 -13.72
N ALA A 9 63.73 33.51 -13.19
CA ALA A 9 63.52 33.13 -11.79
C ALA A 9 64.16 31.77 -11.43
N VAL A 10 64.09 30.79 -12.33
CA VAL A 10 64.74 29.48 -12.13
C VAL A 10 66.27 29.60 -12.16
N SER A 11 66.82 30.48 -13.00
CA SER A 11 68.26 30.76 -13.05
C SER A 11 68.76 31.43 -11.75
N GLU A 12 67.95 32.34 -11.20
CA GLU A 12 68.27 33.09 -9.98
C GLU A 12 68.20 32.20 -8.73
N LEU A 13 67.19 31.34 -8.62
CA LEU A 13 67.08 30.35 -7.55
C LEU A 13 68.20 29.31 -7.57
N LYS A 14 68.71 28.92 -8.74
CA LYS A 14 69.87 28.01 -8.84
C LYS A 14 71.16 28.66 -8.35
N LYS A 15 71.36 29.95 -8.64
CA LYS A 15 72.51 30.71 -8.15
C LYS A 15 72.45 30.91 -6.64
N GLU A 16 71.26 31.15 -6.11
CA GLU A 16 71.06 31.29 -4.67
C GLU A 16 71.30 29.97 -3.94
N LEU A 17 70.76 28.87 -4.46
CA LEU A 17 71.04 27.54 -3.91
C LEU A 17 72.54 27.22 -3.93
N GLN A 18 73.24 27.57 -5.00
CA GLN A 18 74.67 27.35 -5.11
C GLN A 18 75.46 28.15 -4.06
N ARG A 19 75.10 29.42 -3.82
CA ARG A 19 75.71 30.23 -2.74
C ARG A 19 75.47 29.67 -1.34
N VAL A 20 74.23 29.26 -1.04
CA VAL A 20 73.87 28.73 0.28
C VAL A 20 74.57 27.41 0.56
N VAL A 21 74.73 26.56 -0.46
CA VAL A 21 75.45 25.29 -0.34
C VAL A 21 76.97 25.51 -0.22
N GLU A 22 77.55 26.46 -0.94
CA GLU A 22 78.98 26.81 -0.80
C GLU A 22 79.27 27.36 0.60
N ALA A 23 78.39 28.20 1.17
CA ALA A 23 78.50 28.71 2.54
C ALA A 23 78.32 27.64 3.64
N LEU A 24 77.69 26.50 3.33
CA LEU A 24 77.55 25.35 4.24
C LEU A 24 78.79 24.43 4.24
N VAL A 25 79.64 24.54 3.22
CA VAL A 25 80.81 23.68 3.02
C VAL A 25 82.09 24.33 3.53
N GLU A 26 82.15 25.67 3.60
CA GLU A 26 83.26 26.38 4.24
C GLU A 26 83.10 26.36 5.78
N GLU A 27 84.13 25.90 6.49
CA GLU A 27 84.19 25.91 7.97
C GLU A 27 84.42 27.35 8.48
N ASP A 28 83.38 28.18 8.45
CA ASP A 28 83.36 29.45 9.18
C ASP A 28 82.58 29.28 10.49
N ASP A 29 83.26 29.46 11.62
CA ASP A 29 82.78 29.23 13.00
C ASP A 29 81.61 30.15 13.45
N ASP A 30 81.06 30.98 12.57
CA ASP A 30 80.06 32.00 12.92
C ASP A 30 78.76 31.93 12.07
N CYS A 31 78.54 30.85 11.32
CA CYS A 31 77.29 30.64 10.57
C CYS A 31 76.42 29.56 11.24
N ASP A 32 75.17 29.88 11.56
CA ASP A 32 74.18 28.92 12.08
C ASP A 32 73.84 27.90 10.98
N LEU A 33 74.59 26.78 10.99
CA LEU A 33 74.46 25.66 10.06
C LEU A 33 73.03 25.16 9.91
N THR A 34 72.21 25.29 10.96
CA THR A 34 70.81 24.86 10.95
C THR A 34 69.96 25.78 10.08
N ALA A 35 70.11 27.10 10.26
CA ALA A 35 69.38 28.10 9.49
C ALA A 35 69.81 28.10 8.00
N ALA A 36 71.10 27.88 7.74
CA ALA A 36 71.60 27.74 6.37
C ALA A 36 71.11 26.45 5.68
N ALA A 37 71.03 25.33 6.41
CA ALA A 37 70.47 24.08 5.89
C ALA A 37 68.97 24.20 5.60
N ASP A 38 68.20 24.84 6.48
CA ASP A 38 66.78 25.08 6.27
C ASP A 38 66.52 25.97 5.05
N ASN A 39 67.36 26.99 4.83
CA ASN A 39 67.27 27.86 3.66
C ASN A 39 67.61 27.10 2.35
N ALA A 40 68.59 26.20 2.37
CA ALA A 40 68.90 25.33 1.23
C ALA A 40 67.73 24.39 0.89
N ILE A 41 67.09 23.80 1.90
CA ILE A 41 65.91 22.92 1.74
C ILE A 41 64.73 23.71 1.15
N GLN A 42 64.48 24.92 1.64
CA GLN A 42 63.40 25.77 1.14
C GLN A 42 63.63 26.18 -0.33
N THR A 43 64.86 26.54 -0.68
CA THR A 43 65.23 26.94 -2.05
C THR A 43 65.13 25.75 -3.03
N LEU A 44 65.54 24.55 -2.59
CA LEU A 44 65.35 23.30 -3.34
C LEU A 44 63.86 22.95 -3.53
N GLY A 45 63.04 23.16 -2.50
CA GLY A 45 61.58 22.97 -2.57
C GLY A 45 60.94 23.85 -3.64
N ALA A 46 61.26 25.15 -3.63
CA ALA A 46 60.76 26.11 -4.63
C ALA A 46 61.22 25.76 -6.06
N LEU A 47 62.48 25.32 -6.23
CA LEU A 47 63.00 24.84 -7.51
C LEU A 47 62.27 23.59 -8.01
N LYS A 48 61.94 22.65 -7.11
CA LYS A 48 61.21 21.42 -7.43
C LYS A 48 59.78 21.73 -7.89
N GLU A 49 59.08 22.66 -7.23
CA GLU A 49 57.73 23.07 -7.61
C GLU A 49 57.68 23.75 -8.98
N LEU A 50 58.62 24.66 -9.26
CA LEU A 50 58.69 25.34 -10.57
C LEU A 50 59.02 24.34 -11.71
N LYS A 51 59.84 23.33 -11.42
CA LYS A 51 60.17 22.27 -12.39
C LYS A 51 59.00 21.31 -12.62
N LEU A 52 58.22 21.01 -11.58
CA LEU A 52 56.99 20.22 -11.68
C LEU A 52 55.94 20.92 -12.57
N LYS A 53 55.76 22.23 -12.41
CA LYS A 53 54.87 23.05 -13.25
C LYS A 53 55.28 23.05 -14.73
N GLN A 54 56.58 23.15 -15.02
CA GLN A 54 57.08 23.06 -16.41
C GLN A 54 56.80 21.70 -17.07
N SER A 55 56.88 20.60 -16.32
CA SER A 55 56.52 19.27 -16.82
C SER A 55 55.01 19.07 -17.01
N THR A 56 54.16 19.67 -16.15
CA THR A 56 52.70 19.54 -16.29
C THR A 56 52.17 20.33 -17.48
N ASP A 57 52.72 21.52 -17.76
CA ASP A 57 52.31 22.34 -18.91
C ASP A 57 52.76 21.77 -20.26
N GLN A 58 53.88 21.04 -20.32
CA GLN A 58 54.33 20.36 -21.55
C GLN A 58 53.48 19.12 -21.86
N GLU A 59 53.13 18.30 -20.85
CA GLU A 59 52.22 17.17 -21.04
C GLU A 59 50.79 17.62 -21.41
N PHE A 60 50.31 18.74 -20.87
CA PHE A 60 48.97 19.28 -21.19
C PHE A 60 48.83 19.81 -22.63
N VAL A 61 49.92 20.29 -23.25
CA VAL A 61 49.90 20.80 -24.63
C VAL A 61 50.02 19.68 -25.66
N GLU A 62 50.74 18.60 -25.35
CA GLU A 62 50.83 17.43 -26.24
C GLU A 62 49.54 16.59 -26.25
N ILE A 63 48.85 16.47 -25.10
CA ILE A 63 47.59 15.72 -25.00
C ILE A 63 46.43 16.46 -25.69
N LYS A 64 46.41 17.81 -25.65
CA LYS A 64 45.35 18.63 -26.29
C LYS A 64 45.31 18.52 -27.82
N ASN A 65 46.42 18.15 -28.46
CA ASN A 65 46.53 18.12 -29.92
C ASN A 65 46.25 16.73 -30.52
N LEU A 66 46.10 15.68 -29.71
CA LEU A 66 45.97 14.29 -30.18
C LEU A 66 44.55 13.70 -30.06
N VAL A 67 43.66 14.29 -29.25
CA VAL A 67 42.28 13.82 -29.08
C VAL A 67 41.35 15.02 -29.13
N GLY A 68 40.49 15.09 -30.14
CA GLY A 68 39.47 16.14 -30.24
C GLY A 68 38.48 16.05 -29.07
N PHE A 69 38.75 16.75 -27.97
CA PHE A 69 37.85 16.87 -26.84
C PHE A 69 36.68 17.81 -27.20
N GLN A 70 35.48 17.27 -27.29
CA GLN A 70 34.26 18.08 -27.28
C GLN A 70 34.04 18.61 -25.86
N GLU A 71 34.00 19.92 -25.73
CA GLU A 71 33.71 20.60 -24.47
C GLU A 71 32.25 20.37 -24.03
N PRO A 72 31.97 20.17 -22.72
CA PRO A 72 30.60 19.97 -22.25
C PRO A 72 29.70 21.16 -22.58
N PRO A 73 28.46 20.92 -23.06
CA PRO A 73 27.48 21.97 -23.33
C PRO A 73 27.34 22.97 -22.17
N PRO A 74 27.16 24.27 -22.45
CA PRO A 74 27.04 25.29 -21.41
C PRO A 74 25.89 25.03 -20.43
N GLU A 75 24.82 24.36 -20.86
CA GLU A 75 23.68 24.04 -20.00
C GLU A 75 24.00 23.02 -18.91
N PHE A 76 25.12 22.29 -19.04
CA PHE A 76 25.57 21.28 -18.09
C PHE A 76 26.57 21.81 -17.06
N ARG A 77 27.02 23.06 -17.24
CA ARG A 77 27.98 23.70 -16.35
C ARG A 77 27.26 24.61 -15.36
N CYS A 78 27.73 24.60 -14.11
CA CYS A 78 27.25 25.48 -13.07
C CYS A 78 27.64 26.93 -13.43
N PRO A 79 26.69 27.89 -13.47
CA PRO A 79 27.00 29.27 -13.80
C PRO A 79 27.94 29.99 -12.82
N ILE A 80 28.08 29.48 -11.58
CA ILE A 80 28.96 30.06 -10.55
C ILE A 80 30.39 29.52 -10.71
N SER A 81 30.55 28.19 -10.76
CA SER A 81 31.89 27.56 -10.78
C SER A 81 32.43 27.29 -12.18
N GLY A 82 31.58 27.33 -13.21
CA GLY A 82 31.94 26.93 -14.58
C GLY A 82 32.19 25.43 -14.75
N LEU A 83 32.05 24.64 -13.69
CA LEU A 83 32.28 23.19 -13.67
C LEU A 83 31.01 22.42 -14.01
N LEU A 84 31.18 21.19 -14.49
CA LEU A 84 30.05 20.29 -14.76
C LEU A 84 29.24 20.02 -13.49
N MET A 85 27.90 20.14 -13.58
CA MET A 85 27.00 19.96 -12.44
C MET A 85 26.79 18.48 -12.08
N LYS A 86 27.05 18.14 -10.83
CA LYS A 86 26.88 16.82 -10.21
C LYS A 86 25.55 16.70 -9.46
N ASP A 87 25.21 17.71 -8.66
CA ASP A 87 23.96 17.81 -7.91
C ASP A 87 23.22 19.09 -8.33
N PRO A 88 22.64 19.12 -9.57
CA PRO A 88 21.97 20.30 -10.09
C PRO A 88 20.69 20.60 -9.33
N VAL A 89 20.56 21.83 -8.82
CA VAL A 89 19.38 22.38 -8.15
C VAL A 89 18.89 23.64 -8.85
N VAL A 90 17.59 23.83 -8.91
CA VAL A 90 16.92 24.99 -9.50
C VAL A 90 16.61 26.00 -8.42
N LEU A 91 17.04 27.23 -8.67
CA LEU A 91 16.71 28.41 -7.87
C LEU A 91 15.36 29.00 -8.30
N ALA A 92 14.73 29.82 -7.48
CA ALA A 92 13.46 30.49 -7.78
C ALA A 92 13.44 31.28 -9.11
N SER A 93 14.61 31.69 -9.61
CA SER A 93 14.77 32.34 -10.92
C SER A 93 14.64 31.38 -12.12
N GLY A 94 14.44 30.08 -11.89
CA GLY A 94 14.41 29.04 -12.92
C GLY A 94 15.80 28.60 -13.42
N GLN A 95 16.90 29.20 -12.91
CA GLN A 95 18.26 28.80 -13.28
C GLN A 95 18.74 27.62 -12.43
N THR A 96 19.52 26.73 -13.06
CA THR A 96 20.08 25.54 -12.41
C THR A 96 21.55 25.78 -12.04
N TYR A 97 21.93 25.39 -10.82
CA TYR A 97 23.27 25.53 -10.26
C TYR A 97 23.69 24.22 -9.60
N GLU A 98 24.98 24.06 -9.34
CA GLU A 98 25.47 23.03 -8.44
C GLU A 98 25.13 23.38 -6.98
N GLU A 99 24.58 22.41 -6.23
CA GLU A 99 24.02 22.60 -4.90
C GLU A 99 24.98 23.28 -3.93
N GLN A 100 26.24 22.84 -3.88
CA GLN A 100 27.23 23.38 -2.94
C GLN A 100 27.47 24.89 -3.16
N TYR A 101 27.63 25.30 -4.42
CA TYR A 101 28.03 26.67 -4.76
C TYR A 101 26.88 27.66 -4.60
N ILE A 102 25.64 27.26 -4.96
CA ILE A 102 24.49 28.15 -4.77
C ILE A 102 24.08 28.24 -3.31
N THR A 103 24.28 27.17 -2.53
CA THR A 103 24.01 27.19 -1.09
C THR A 103 24.98 28.12 -0.36
N GLU A 104 26.28 28.10 -0.71
CA GLU A 104 27.26 29.06 -0.20
C GLU A 104 26.90 30.50 -0.57
N TRP A 105 26.58 30.75 -1.85
CA TRP A 105 26.14 32.07 -2.32
C TRP A 105 24.93 32.62 -1.54
N LEU A 106 23.94 31.79 -1.25
CA LEU A 106 22.76 32.20 -0.47
C LEU A 106 23.09 32.40 1.03
N LYS A 107 24.02 31.61 1.58
CA LYS A 107 24.49 31.76 2.98
C LYS A 107 25.26 33.06 3.21
N ASP A 108 25.98 33.55 2.20
CA ASP A 108 26.69 34.82 2.25
C ASP A 108 25.74 36.05 2.22
N GLY A 109 24.42 35.83 2.26
CA GLY A 109 23.40 36.88 2.39
C GLY A 109 22.94 37.47 1.06
N HIS A 110 23.37 36.91 -0.07
CA HIS A 110 22.95 37.38 -1.39
C HIS A 110 21.47 37.02 -1.66
N GLN A 111 20.63 38.04 -1.89
CA GLN A 111 19.20 37.87 -2.21
C GLN A 111 18.89 37.99 -3.72
N LYS A 112 19.92 37.84 -4.56
CA LYS A 112 19.81 37.93 -6.01
C LYS A 112 20.33 36.67 -6.69
N CYS A 113 19.75 36.36 -7.85
CA CYS A 113 20.20 35.28 -8.71
C CYS A 113 21.60 35.58 -9.28
N PRO A 114 22.61 34.71 -9.08
CA PRO A 114 23.98 34.95 -9.55
C PRO A 114 24.11 35.19 -11.07
N LYS A 115 23.28 34.51 -11.87
CA LYS A 115 23.35 34.58 -13.34
C LYS A 115 22.52 35.70 -13.96
N THR A 116 21.36 36.03 -13.35
CA THR A 116 20.42 37.02 -13.93
C THR A 116 20.42 38.36 -13.21
N ASP A 117 21.11 38.46 -12.07
CA ASP A 117 21.13 39.62 -11.16
C ASP A 117 19.73 40.14 -10.72
N GLN A 118 18.72 39.28 -10.84
CA GLN A 118 17.35 39.60 -10.43
C GLN A 118 17.11 39.23 -8.96
N PRO A 119 16.31 40.03 -8.22
CA PRO A 119 15.94 39.72 -6.84
C PRO A 119 15.12 38.42 -6.77
N LEU A 120 15.44 37.58 -5.79
CA LEU A 120 14.80 36.28 -5.61
C LEU A 120 13.52 36.41 -4.78
N PRO A 121 12.38 35.85 -5.23
CA PRO A 121 11.15 35.85 -4.42
C PRO A 121 11.26 34.91 -3.20
N HIS A 122 12.07 33.86 -3.29
CA HIS A 122 12.43 32.96 -2.18
C HIS A 122 13.77 32.27 -2.45
N THR A 123 14.38 31.71 -1.41
CA THR A 123 15.69 31.03 -1.46
C THR A 123 15.62 29.51 -1.49
N LEU A 124 14.43 28.94 -1.68
CA LEU A 124 14.24 27.48 -1.81
C LEU A 124 14.97 26.93 -3.04
N LEU A 125 15.67 25.81 -2.86
CA LEU A 125 16.39 25.06 -3.90
C LEU A 125 15.62 23.77 -4.20
N ILE A 126 15.36 23.50 -5.47
CA ILE A 126 14.60 22.32 -5.92
C ILE A 126 15.52 21.41 -6.75
N PRO A 127 15.73 20.13 -6.39
CA PRO A 127 16.57 19.22 -7.18
C PRO A 127 16.11 19.07 -8.64
N ASN A 128 17.03 19.18 -9.60
CA ASN A 128 16.76 19.05 -11.03
C ASN A 128 17.26 17.70 -11.58
N HIS A 129 16.46 16.66 -11.36
CA HIS A 129 16.78 15.30 -11.78
C HIS A 129 16.89 15.14 -13.30
N SER A 130 16.24 16.00 -14.09
CA SER A 130 16.30 15.97 -15.56
C SER A 130 17.68 16.38 -16.05
N ILE A 131 18.23 17.51 -15.59
CA ILE A 131 19.59 17.93 -15.92
C ILE A 131 20.61 16.91 -15.38
N LYS A 132 20.41 16.37 -14.17
CA LYS A 132 21.29 15.33 -13.61
C LYS A 132 21.40 14.10 -14.53
N LYS A 133 20.28 13.62 -15.07
CA LYS A 133 20.27 12.50 -16.04
C LYS A 133 20.94 12.87 -17.37
N MET A 134 20.69 14.08 -17.88
CA MET A 134 21.29 14.55 -19.14
C MET A 134 22.81 14.68 -19.03
N VAL A 135 23.32 15.24 -17.93
CA VAL A 135 24.77 15.33 -17.65
C VAL A 135 25.39 13.95 -17.54
N MET A 136 24.75 13.02 -16.81
CA MET A 136 25.22 11.64 -16.69
C MET A 136 25.30 10.92 -18.05
N ASN A 137 24.28 11.08 -18.89
CA ASN A 137 24.27 10.47 -20.22
C ASN A 137 25.33 11.09 -21.14
N TRP A 138 25.52 12.41 -21.07
CA TRP A 138 26.56 13.09 -21.84
C TRP A 138 27.96 12.61 -21.45
N CYS A 139 28.25 12.46 -20.15
CA CYS A 139 29.53 11.94 -19.67
C CYS A 139 29.79 10.50 -20.12
N LYS A 140 28.76 9.64 -20.10
CA LYS A 140 28.86 8.26 -20.60
C LYS A 140 29.15 8.20 -22.10
N LEU A 141 28.53 9.06 -22.89
CA LEU A 141 28.69 9.08 -24.35
C LEU A 141 30.07 9.61 -24.80
N HIS A 142 30.68 10.50 -24.00
CA HIS A 142 31.94 11.16 -24.34
C HIS A 142 33.13 10.65 -23.50
N ASN A 143 32.98 9.52 -22.80
CA ASN A 143 33.99 8.92 -21.91
C ASN A 143 34.59 9.92 -20.89
N PHE A 144 33.74 10.79 -20.33
CA PHE A 144 34.13 11.75 -19.30
C PHE A 144 33.93 11.14 -17.91
N ASP A 145 34.96 11.13 -17.06
CA ASP A 145 34.86 10.62 -15.70
C ASP A 145 33.95 11.52 -14.85
N MET A 146 32.85 10.95 -14.34
CA MET A 146 31.95 11.66 -13.42
C MET A 146 32.67 11.98 -12.11
N PRO A 147 32.61 13.22 -11.58
CA PRO A 147 33.14 13.54 -10.26
C PRO A 147 32.35 12.75 -9.19
N ARG A 148 33.01 11.75 -8.57
CA ARG A 148 32.40 10.83 -7.59
C ARG A 148 31.97 11.56 -6.31
N THR A 149 30.98 11.01 -5.59
CA THR A 149 30.53 11.45 -4.26
C THR A 149 31.58 11.20 -3.19
N SER A 150 32.08 12.29 -2.58
CA SER A 150 32.85 12.38 -1.33
C SER A 150 33.94 11.33 -1.10
N HIS A 151 35.18 11.65 -1.47
CA HIS A 151 36.36 11.17 -0.76
C HIS A 151 37.01 12.35 0.00
N PRO A 152 37.35 12.18 1.28
CA PRO A 152 38.19 13.12 2.03
C PRO A 152 39.67 13.00 1.60
N PRO A 153 40.57 13.90 2.06
CA PRO A 153 41.94 14.05 1.53
C PRO A 153 42.83 12.80 1.72
N ALA A 154 43.92 12.73 0.93
CA ALA A 154 44.80 11.57 0.73
C ALA A 154 45.33 10.84 1.98
N ASP A 155 45.32 11.48 3.16
CA ASP A 155 45.69 10.85 4.43
C ASP A 155 44.62 9.87 4.95
N GLU A 156 43.34 10.06 4.58
CA GLU A 156 42.24 9.17 4.95
C GLU A 156 42.15 7.91 4.07
N GLU A 157 42.74 7.89 2.87
CA GLU A 157 42.74 6.70 2.00
C GLU A 157 43.60 5.57 2.58
N TYR A 158 44.72 5.91 3.22
CA TYR A 158 45.55 4.94 3.94
C TYR A 158 44.83 4.40 5.19
N ALA A 159 44.13 5.27 5.92
CA ALA A 159 43.37 4.91 7.11
C ALA A 159 42.11 4.08 6.79
N ALA A 160 41.37 4.40 5.72
CA ALA A 160 40.21 3.66 5.26
C ALA A 160 40.59 2.25 4.76
N THR A 161 41.71 2.14 4.03
CA THR A 161 42.26 0.86 3.58
C THR A 161 42.76 0.02 4.76
N ALA A 162 43.40 0.64 5.76
CA ALA A 162 43.83 -0.03 6.98
C ALA A 162 42.64 -0.55 7.82
N ASN A 163 41.60 0.26 8.01
CA ASN A 163 40.40 -0.12 8.74
C ASN A 163 39.63 -1.26 8.04
N SER A 164 39.58 -1.23 6.70
CA SER A 164 38.98 -2.31 5.91
C SER A 164 39.71 -3.64 6.10
N LYS A 165 41.05 -3.62 6.06
CA LYS A 165 41.87 -4.81 6.33
C LYS A 165 41.71 -5.30 7.77
N HIS A 166 41.66 -4.38 8.73
CA HIS A 166 41.48 -4.69 10.16
C HIS A 166 40.13 -5.38 10.40
N LEU A 167 39.04 -4.87 9.82
CA LEU A 167 37.73 -5.49 9.93
C LEU A 167 37.73 -6.94 9.39
N VAL A 168 38.34 -7.19 8.23
CA VAL A 168 38.45 -8.54 7.66
C VAL A 168 39.24 -9.48 8.57
N GLN A 169 40.33 -9.00 9.19
CA GLN A 169 41.12 -9.78 10.15
C GLN A 169 40.29 -10.14 11.39
N LEU A 170 39.56 -9.18 11.96
CA LEU A 170 38.70 -9.43 13.12
C LEU A 170 37.57 -10.41 12.80
N LEU A 171 36.92 -10.29 11.63
CA LEU A 171 35.87 -11.21 11.21
C LEU A 171 36.37 -12.64 11.00
N ASN A 172 37.60 -12.82 10.50
CA ASN A 172 38.18 -14.16 10.38
C ASN A 172 38.56 -14.76 11.76
N ARG A 173 38.97 -13.92 12.71
CA ARG A 173 39.25 -14.33 14.11
C ARG A 173 38.00 -14.73 14.89
N LEU A 174 36.80 -14.30 14.47
CA LEU A 174 35.52 -14.76 15.04
C LEU A 174 35.29 -16.27 14.81
N SER A 175 35.87 -16.85 13.77
CA SER A 175 35.76 -18.28 13.47
C SER A 175 36.87 -19.13 14.13
N SER A 176 37.74 -18.53 14.95
CA SER A 176 38.88 -19.22 15.60
C SER A 176 38.72 -19.32 17.12
N SER A 177 39.73 -19.84 17.82
CA SER A 177 39.77 -19.89 19.29
C SER A 177 39.82 -18.51 19.96
N SER A 178 40.07 -17.42 19.23
CA SER A 178 40.14 -16.04 19.73
C SER A 178 38.86 -15.22 19.52
N ALA A 179 37.71 -15.89 19.35
CA ALA A 179 36.45 -15.21 19.00
C ALA A 179 36.01 -14.15 20.03
N SER A 180 36.20 -14.41 21.33
CA SER A 180 35.81 -13.50 22.42
C SER A 180 36.58 -12.17 22.35
N ASP A 181 37.91 -12.22 22.17
CA ASP A 181 38.73 -11.02 22.04
C ASP A 181 38.40 -10.23 20.77
N ALA A 182 38.15 -10.92 19.66
CA ALA A 182 37.76 -10.29 18.40
C ALA A 182 36.39 -9.60 18.50
N ALA A 183 35.40 -10.23 19.15
CA ALA A 183 34.08 -9.63 19.37
C ALA A 183 34.15 -8.39 20.25
N LYS A 184 34.95 -8.43 21.33
CA LYS A 184 35.19 -7.28 22.21
C LYS A 184 35.82 -6.11 21.46
N GLU A 185 36.80 -6.39 20.61
CA GLU A 185 37.46 -5.37 19.78
C GLU A 185 36.50 -4.78 18.74
N LEU A 186 35.69 -5.62 18.09
CA LEU A 186 34.64 -5.17 17.16
C LEU A 186 33.61 -4.28 17.86
N ARG A 187 33.17 -4.64 19.07
CA ARG A 187 32.27 -3.81 19.87
C ARG A 187 32.88 -2.43 20.14
N LEU A 188 34.16 -2.37 20.54
CA LEU A 188 34.85 -1.11 20.82
C LEU A 188 34.96 -0.23 19.57
N LEU A 189 35.40 -0.79 18.44
CA LEU A 189 35.59 -0.05 17.19
C LEU A 189 34.26 0.45 16.62
N THR A 190 33.24 -0.42 16.58
CA THR A 190 31.90 -0.05 16.12
C THR A 190 31.24 0.96 17.06
N SER A 191 31.50 0.93 18.36
CA SER A 191 30.94 1.94 19.28
C SER A 191 31.50 3.34 19.05
N ARG A 192 32.78 3.46 18.68
CA ARG A 192 33.50 4.73 18.61
C ARG A 192 33.54 5.37 17.23
N SER A 193 33.43 4.57 16.16
CA SER A 193 33.67 5.05 14.80
C SER A 193 32.48 4.78 13.87
N PRO A 194 31.75 5.83 13.46
CA PRO A 194 30.71 5.72 12.43
C PRO A 194 31.25 5.22 11.09
N SER A 195 32.46 5.65 10.69
CA SER A 195 33.11 5.18 9.45
C SER A 195 33.45 3.69 9.51
N PHE A 196 33.84 3.16 10.67
CA PHE A 196 34.05 1.72 10.85
C PHE A 196 32.74 0.92 10.75
N ARG A 197 31.59 1.49 11.15
CA ARG A 197 30.28 0.85 10.95
C ARG A 197 29.97 0.73 9.46
N ALA A 198 30.21 1.78 8.66
CA ALA A 198 29.92 1.80 7.23
C ALA A 198 30.64 0.67 6.45
N LEU A 199 31.84 0.28 6.90
CA LEU A 199 32.62 -0.81 6.30
C LEU A 199 31.88 -2.15 6.27
N PHE A 200 30.99 -2.43 7.22
CA PHE A 200 30.17 -3.65 7.20
C PHE A 200 29.21 -3.69 6.00
N GLY A 201 28.80 -2.52 5.52
CA GLY A 201 28.01 -2.37 4.32
C GLY A 201 28.88 -2.43 3.07
N GLU A 202 30.07 -1.85 3.09
CA GLU A 202 30.97 -1.80 1.92
C GLU A 202 31.60 -3.16 1.60
N ILE A 203 31.95 -3.95 2.63
CA ILE A 203 32.61 -5.24 2.46
C ILE A 203 31.57 -6.36 2.27
N THR A 204 31.56 -6.96 1.08
CA THR A 204 30.71 -8.11 0.76
C THR A 204 30.95 -9.27 1.72
N GLY A 205 29.88 -9.76 2.35
CA GLY A 205 29.94 -10.91 3.26
C GLY A 205 30.43 -10.59 4.69
N ALA A 206 30.69 -9.33 5.02
CA ALA A 206 31.10 -8.94 6.38
C ALA A 206 30.01 -9.24 7.43
N VAL A 207 28.75 -8.88 7.12
CA VAL A 207 27.61 -9.10 8.01
C VAL A 207 27.34 -10.60 8.27
N PRO A 208 27.28 -11.49 7.26
CA PRO A 208 27.19 -12.93 7.51
C PRO A 208 28.32 -13.49 8.38
N LYS A 209 29.56 -13.02 8.19
CA LYS A 209 30.72 -13.48 8.99
C LYS A 209 30.65 -13.05 10.45
N LEU A 210 29.99 -11.94 10.77
CA LEU A 210 29.73 -11.51 12.15
C LEU A 210 28.96 -12.59 12.93
N PHE A 211 28.10 -13.34 12.26
CA PHE A 211 27.29 -14.42 12.82
C PHE A 211 27.95 -15.80 12.72
N SER A 212 29.18 -15.90 12.21
CA SER A 212 29.90 -17.18 12.14
C SER A 212 30.07 -17.90 13.49
N PRO A 213 30.21 -17.21 14.65
CA PRO A 213 30.23 -17.88 15.94
C PRO A 213 28.91 -18.58 16.29
N LEU A 214 27.78 -18.19 15.70
CA LEU A 214 26.47 -18.82 15.97
C LEU A 214 26.30 -20.17 15.27
N LEU A 215 27.07 -20.41 14.20
CA LEU A 215 27.10 -21.67 13.47
C LEU A 215 27.97 -22.73 14.17
N LEU A 216 28.82 -22.30 15.09
CA LEU A 216 29.66 -23.15 15.93
C LEU A 216 29.01 -23.13 17.32
N GLU A 217 28.56 -24.26 17.87
CA GLU A 217 27.86 -24.36 19.17
C GLU A 217 28.53 -23.63 20.38
N LYS A 218 29.76 -23.12 20.20
CA LYS A 218 30.51 -22.28 21.14
C LYS A 218 29.80 -20.99 21.59
N ALA A 219 29.05 -20.29 20.73
CA ALA A 219 28.49 -18.97 21.11
C ALA A 219 27.42 -19.05 22.21
N TYR A 220 26.70 -20.17 22.32
CA TYR A 220 25.72 -20.38 23.40
C TYR A 220 26.37 -20.73 24.75
N SER A 221 27.66 -21.05 24.76
CA SER A 221 28.41 -21.45 25.97
C SER A 221 29.21 -20.31 26.60
N ASP A 222 29.60 -19.28 25.82
CA ASP A 222 30.37 -18.13 26.28
C ASP A 222 29.48 -16.87 26.36
N ALA A 223 29.01 -16.55 27.56
CA ALA A 223 28.16 -15.39 27.83
C ALA A 223 28.82 -14.05 27.44
N ARG A 224 30.16 -13.93 27.54
CA ARG A 224 30.86 -12.69 27.20
C ARG A 224 30.90 -12.46 25.69
N LEU A 225 31.22 -13.52 24.94
CA LEU A 225 31.17 -13.50 23.48
C LEU A 225 29.76 -13.14 22.99
N HIS A 226 28.73 -13.74 23.58
CA HIS A 226 27.35 -13.44 23.25
C HIS A 226 27.01 -11.96 23.45
N ASP A 227 27.32 -11.40 24.63
CA ASP A 227 27.05 -9.99 24.96
C ASP A 227 27.78 -9.01 24.03
N ASP A 228 29.05 -9.28 23.70
CA ASP A 228 29.84 -8.43 22.80
C ASP A 228 29.32 -8.49 21.34
N LEU A 229 28.83 -9.65 20.90
CA LEU A 229 28.21 -9.79 19.58
C LEU A 229 26.90 -9.02 19.47
N VAL A 230 26.01 -9.11 20.46
CA VAL A 230 24.73 -8.36 20.46
C VAL A 230 25.00 -6.85 20.41
N ALA A 231 25.95 -6.36 21.22
CA ALA A 231 26.33 -4.95 21.21
C ALA A 231 26.94 -4.51 19.86
N THR A 232 27.77 -5.37 19.24
CA THR A 232 28.32 -5.12 17.91
C THR A 232 27.21 -5.02 16.86
N VAL A 233 26.24 -5.94 16.89
CA VAL A 233 25.09 -5.92 15.97
C VAL A 233 24.28 -4.63 16.12
N LEU A 234 24.02 -4.19 17.36
CA LEU A 234 23.36 -2.92 17.62
C LEU A 234 24.12 -1.75 16.99
N ASN A 235 25.42 -1.64 17.26
CA ASN A 235 26.25 -0.56 16.71
C ASN A 235 26.26 -0.57 15.18
N VAL A 236 26.35 -1.75 14.55
CA VAL A 236 26.33 -1.89 13.09
C VAL A 236 24.96 -1.53 12.51
N SER A 237 23.86 -1.90 13.20
CA SER A 237 22.48 -1.62 12.79
C SER A 237 22.08 -0.13 12.88
N ALA A 238 22.84 0.67 13.64
CA ALA A 238 22.62 2.11 13.72
C ALA A 238 22.89 2.84 12.38
N HIS A 239 23.64 2.23 11.46
CA HIS A 239 23.96 2.83 10.15
C HIS A 239 22.96 2.40 9.06
N GLU A 240 22.37 3.35 8.35
CA GLU A 240 21.26 3.11 7.40
C GLU A 240 21.60 2.12 6.29
N SER A 241 22.80 2.22 5.70
CA SER A 241 23.26 1.31 4.63
C SER A 241 23.45 -0.14 5.09
N ASN A 242 23.59 -0.38 6.39
CA ASN A 242 23.78 -1.70 6.96
C ASN A 242 22.45 -2.35 7.35
N LYS A 243 21.44 -1.56 7.75
CA LYS A 243 20.12 -2.08 8.14
C LYS A 243 19.57 -3.02 7.08
N ALA A 244 19.51 -2.58 5.83
CA ALA A 244 19.04 -3.39 4.71
C ALA A 244 19.89 -4.65 4.45
N LYS A 245 21.20 -4.64 4.76
CA LYS A 245 22.12 -5.77 4.51
C LYS A 245 22.11 -6.83 5.62
N ILE A 246 21.94 -6.40 6.87
CA ILE A 246 21.63 -7.30 8.00
C ILE A 246 20.33 -8.06 7.68
N LEU A 247 19.37 -7.39 7.04
CA LEU A 247 18.07 -7.92 6.66
C LEU A 247 18.04 -8.73 5.35
N ALA A 248 18.82 -8.35 4.34
CA ALA A 248 18.90 -9.05 3.05
C ALA A 248 19.38 -10.50 3.20
N SER A 249 20.02 -10.83 4.32
CA SER A 249 20.43 -12.19 4.61
C SER A 249 19.26 -13.16 4.84
N ARG A 250 18.01 -12.69 5.07
CA ARG A 250 16.81 -13.52 5.38
C ARG A 250 17.13 -14.67 6.35
N ASN A 251 18.14 -14.50 7.21
CA ASN A 251 18.74 -15.61 7.91
C ASN A 251 17.97 -15.84 9.22
N PRO A 252 17.19 -16.94 9.34
CA PRO A 252 16.38 -17.19 10.54
C PRO A 252 17.24 -17.28 11.80
N LEU A 253 18.52 -17.62 11.66
CA LEU A 253 19.48 -17.71 12.77
C LEU A 253 19.72 -16.37 13.47
N VAL A 254 19.67 -15.25 12.73
CA VAL A 254 19.85 -13.91 13.32
C VAL A 254 18.64 -13.55 14.20
N VAL A 255 17.43 -13.84 13.72
CA VAL A 255 16.20 -13.60 14.49
C VAL A 255 16.16 -14.52 15.71
N SER A 256 16.52 -15.80 15.56
CA SER A 256 16.64 -16.73 16.68
C SER A 256 17.62 -16.24 17.74
N PHE A 257 18.82 -15.82 17.31
CA PHE A 257 19.85 -15.29 18.21
C PHE A 257 19.39 -14.05 18.99
N LEU A 258 18.69 -13.13 18.33
CA LEU A 258 18.14 -11.95 19.01
C LEU A 258 17.04 -12.33 20.00
N ILE A 259 16.21 -13.33 19.69
CA ILE A 259 15.18 -13.84 20.62
C ILE A 259 15.81 -14.52 21.84
N ASP A 260 16.87 -15.32 21.63
CA ASP A 260 17.63 -15.91 22.74
C ASP A 260 18.30 -14.82 23.60
N SER A 261 18.79 -13.76 22.95
CA SER A 261 19.36 -12.59 23.63
C SER A 261 18.35 -11.84 24.49
N LEU A 262 17.08 -11.75 24.07
CA LEU A 262 15.99 -11.17 24.89
C LEU A 262 15.71 -11.97 26.17
N ARG A 263 16.09 -13.24 26.21
CA ARG A 263 15.95 -14.16 27.36
C ARG A 263 17.22 -14.24 28.21
N SER A 264 18.26 -13.47 27.89
CA SER A 264 19.51 -13.43 28.66
C SER A 264 19.28 -12.99 30.11
N LYS A 265 20.18 -13.38 31.02
CA LYS A 265 20.19 -12.86 32.39
C LYS A 265 20.76 -11.44 32.47
N ASN A 266 21.50 -11.00 31.45
CA ASN A 266 22.12 -9.68 31.39
C ASN A 266 21.12 -8.66 30.82
N ILE A 267 20.77 -7.64 31.62
CA ILE A 267 19.79 -6.62 31.22
C ILE A 267 20.27 -5.76 30.05
N GLU A 268 21.58 -5.47 29.95
CA GLU A 268 22.13 -4.70 28.83
C GLU A 268 21.96 -5.47 27.52
N THR A 269 22.22 -6.78 27.54
CA THR A 269 22.07 -7.66 26.37
C THR A 269 20.63 -7.72 25.91
N ARG A 270 19.67 -7.82 26.84
CA ARG A 270 18.24 -7.78 26.51
C ARG A 270 17.83 -6.43 25.93
N SER A 271 18.34 -5.33 26.51
CA SER A 271 18.09 -3.97 26.01
C SER A 271 18.64 -3.78 24.60
N HIS A 272 19.87 -4.23 24.35
CA HIS A 272 20.47 -4.16 23.01
C HIS A 272 19.70 -5.02 22.00
N ALA A 273 19.27 -6.22 22.39
CA ALA A 273 18.46 -7.07 21.52
C ALA A 273 17.10 -6.44 21.19
N ALA A 274 16.45 -5.81 22.18
CA ALA A 274 15.20 -5.08 21.97
C ALA A 274 15.39 -3.88 21.02
N ALA A 275 16.47 -3.11 21.19
CA ALA A 275 16.82 -1.98 20.30
C ALA A 275 17.07 -2.43 18.87
N VAL A 276 17.78 -3.54 18.68
CA VAL A 276 17.98 -4.13 17.35
C VAL A 276 16.64 -4.54 16.76
N ILE A 277 15.79 -5.29 17.49
CA ILE A 277 14.48 -5.70 16.99
C ILE A 277 13.58 -4.51 16.66
N SER A 278 13.60 -3.46 17.48
CA SER A 278 12.92 -2.19 17.24
C SER A 278 13.35 -1.58 15.90
N ALA A 279 14.66 -1.43 15.67
CA ALA A 279 15.20 -0.93 14.41
C ALA A 279 14.85 -1.81 13.20
N LEU A 280 14.86 -3.14 13.35
CA LEU A 280 14.51 -4.08 12.28
C LEU A 280 13.01 -4.07 11.96
N SER A 281 12.17 -3.85 12.98
CA SER A 281 10.71 -3.78 12.85
C SER A 281 10.20 -2.51 12.16
N ALA A 282 11.05 -1.49 11.97
CA ALA A 282 10.70 -0.30 11.20
C ALA A 282 10.41 -0.62 9.71
N PHE A 283 10.92 -1.74 9.19
CA PHE A 283 10.70 -2.18 7.81
C PHE A 283 9.54 -3.19 7.72
N ASP A 284 8.57 -2.91 6.85
CA ASP A 284 7.34 -3.72 6.73
C ASP A 284 7.57 -5.20 6.41
N THR A 285 8.63 -5.50 5.65
CA THR A 285 9.00 -6.87 5.24
C THR A 285 9.39 -7.78 6.42
N ASN A 286 9.83 -7.20 7.55
CA ASN A 286 10.33 -7.96 8.69
C ASN A 286 9.29 -8.19 9.78
N LYS A 287 8.28 -7.33 9.86
CA LYS A 287 7.33 -7.29 10.98
C LYS A 287 6.64 -8.63 11.18
N TYR A 288 6.19 -9.25 10.09
CA TYR A 288 5.54 -10.56 10.14
C TYR A 288 6.50 -11.66 10.61
N LEU A 289 7.71 -11.73 10.06
CA LEU A 289 8.71 -12.76 10.37
C LEU A 289 9.15 -12.70 11.83
N ILE A 290 9.47 -11.50 12.34
CA ILE A 290 9.87 -11.29 13.73
C ILE A 290 8.73 -11.72 14.68
N GLY A 291 7.49 -11.33 14.36
CA GLY A 291 6.33 -11.71 15.15
C GLY A 291 6.03 -13.20 15.13
N GLU A 292 6.19 -13.87 13.99
CA GLU A 292 6.01 -15.33 13.84
C GLU A 292 7.11 -16.13 14.56
N SER A 293 8.31 -15.55 14.71
CA SER A 293 9.45 -16.21 15.35
C SER A 293 9.34 -16.31 16.88
N GLY A 294 8.28 -15.76 17.49
CA GLY A 294 8.08 -15.80 18.95
C GLY A 294 8.80 -14.69 19.72
N ALA A 295 9.21 -13.61 19.06
CA ALA A 295 9.87 -12.46 19.69
C ALA A 295 8.94 -11.66 20.62
N ILE A 296 7.62 -11.76 20.43
CA ILE A 296 6.64 -10.92 21.13
C ILE A 296 6.60 -11.20 22.63
N LYS A 297 6.62 -12.45 23.08
CA LYS A 297 6.55 -12.79 24.51
C LYS A 297 7.74 -12.25 25.32
N PRO A 298 9.01 -12.44 24.92
CA PRO A 298 10.14 -11.84 25.63
C PRO A 298 10.12 -10.30 25.66
N LEU A 299 9.55 -9.65 24.63
CA LEU A 299 9.36 -8.19 24.63
C LEU A 299 8.28 -7.77 25.65
N VAL A 300 7.18 -8.51 25.75
CA VAL A 300 6.15 -8.27 26.78
C VAL A 300 6.72 -8.49 28.18
N ASP A 301 7.58 -9.49 28.37
CA ASP A 301 8.26 -9.72 29.66
C ASP A 301 9.17 -8.56 30.04
N LEU A 302 9.92 -8.01 29.06
CA LEU A 302 10.72 -6.80 29.25
C LEU A 302 9.88 -5.59 29.65
N ILE A 303 8.70 -5.42 29.02
CA ILE A 303 7.76 -4.37 29.41
C ILE A 303 7.33 -4.57 30.86
N THR A 304 6.93 -5.79 31.22
CA THR A 304 6.45 -6.13 32.56
C THR A 304 7.50 -5.82 33.64
N GLU A 305 8.77 -6.16 33.40
CA GLU A 305 9.87 -5.91 34.35
C GLU A 305 10.20 -4.42 34.56
N GLY A 306 9.98 -3.56 33.54
CA GLY A 306 10.02 -2.11 33.71
C GLY A 306 11.40 -1.47 33.85
N GLN A 307 12.45 -2.09 33.31
CA GLN A 307 13.80 -1.49 33.30
C GLN A 307 13.89 -0.35 32.28
N PRO A 308 14.21 0.92 32.66
CA PRO A 308 14.02 2.09 31.80
C PRO A 308 14.66 2.02 30.41
N LEU A 309 15.89 1.51 30.31
CA LEU A 309 16.63 1.40 29.05
C LEU A 309 16.02 0.36 28.09
N ALA A 310 15.59 -0.79 28.62
CA ALA A 310 15.02 -1.86 27.81
C ALA A 310 13.53 -1.64 27.52
N LEU A 311 12.84 -0.90 28.40
CA LEU A 311 11.41 -0.66 28.33
C LEU A 311 11.03 0.15 27.08
N ASN A 312 11.74 1.25 26.81
CA ASN A 312 11.45 2.10 25.64
C ASN A 312 11.60 1.29 24.34
N GLU A 313 12.71 0.60 24.20
CA GLU A 313 13.02 -0.20 23.00
C GLU A 313 12.04 -1.37 22.81
N ALA A 314 11.65 -2.05 23.90
CA ALA A 314 10.63 -3.09 23.83
C ALA A 314 9.26 -2.53 23.42
N THR A 315 8.91 -1.35 23.91
CA THR A 315 7.65 -0.66 23.59
C THR A 315 7.61 -0.25 22.12
N CYS A 316 8.67 0.37 21.61
CA CYS A 316 8.80 0.71 20.19
C CYS A 316 8.74 -0.53 19.29
N ALA A 317 9.43 -1.62 19.67
CA ALA A 317 9.38 -2.88 18.95
C ALA A 317 7.96 -3.45 18.88
N ILE A 318 7.23 -3.52 20.00
CA ILE A 318 5.85 -4.02 20.00
C ILE A 318 4.93 -3.12 19.16
N LEU A 319 5.03 -1.80 19.31
CA LEU A 319 4.21 -0.86 18.55
C LEU A 319 4.39 -1.04 17.04
N ASN A 320 5.63 -1.16 16.58
CA ASN A 320 5.97 -1.42 15.17
C ASN A 320 5.46 -2.79 14.70
N LEU A 321 5.69 -3.85 15.47
CA LEU A 321 5.26 -5.21 15.13
C LEU A 321 3.73 -5.34 15.03
N CYS A 322 2.99 -4.69 15.94
CA CYS A 322 1.52 -4.72 15.99
C CYS A 322 0.83 -3.86 14.92
N THR A 323 1.57 -3.12 14.09
CA THR A 323 0.98 -2.54 12.87
C THR A 323 0.45 -3.63 11.93
N VAL A 324 1.09 -4.81 11.92
CA VAL A 324 0.60 -6.02 11.25
C VAL A 324 -0.52 -6.68 12.06
N THR A 325 -1.63 -7.00 11.40
CA THR A 325 -2.85 -7.52 12.04
C THR A 325 -2.64 -8.84 12.79
N GLU A 326 -1.89 -9.77 12.22
CA GLU A 326 -1.62 -11.09 12.77
C GLU A 326 -0.77 -11.01 14.05
N ASN A 327 0.11 -10.02 14.14
CA ASN A 327 0.91 -9.79 15.34
C ASN A 327 0.09 -9.20 16.50
N ARG A 328 -1.06 -8.58 16.23
CA ARG A 328 -1.96 -8.09 17.29
C ARG A 328 -2.53 -9.26 18.09
N GLU A 329 -3.02 -10.29 17.40
CA GLU A 329 -3.54 -11.50 18.05
C GLU A 329 -2.46 -12.23 18.86
N ARG A 330 -1.23 -12.29 18.33
CA ARG A 330 -0.06 -12.84 19.04
C ARG A 330 0.24 -12.03 20.30
N ALA A 331 0.36 -10.71 20.20
CA ALA A 331 0.62 -9.84 21.35
C ALA A 331 -0.45 -9.95 22.45
N ILE A 332 -1.72 -10.01 22.07
CA ILE A 332 -2.83 -10.23 23.02
C ILE A 332 -2.67 -11.59 23.70
N SER A 333 -2.41 -12.64 22.93
CA SER A 333 -2.26 -14.00 23.48
C SER A 333 -1.04 -14.16 24.39
N GLU A 334 0.01 -13.36 24.19
CA GLU A 334 1.20 -13.30 25.03
C GLU A 334 1.07 -12.35 26.23
N GLY A 335 -0.12 -11.79 26.49
CA GLY A 335 -0.43 -10.99 27.68
C GLY A 335 -0.07 -9.50 27.58
N ALA A 336 0.12 -8.96 26.37
CA ALA A 336 0.53 -7.57 26.19
C ALA A 336 -0.48 -6.56 26.75
N VAL A 337 -1.78 -6.84 26.70
CA VAL A 337 -2.83 -5.90 27.16
C VAL A 337 -2.67 -5.59 28.64
N ILE A 338 -2.58 -6.63 29.47
CA ILE A 338 -2.43 -6.50 30.93
C ILE A 338 -1.09 -5.83 31.29
N ALA A 339 0.01 -6.29 30.69
CA ALA A 339 1.34 -5.73 30.95
C ALA A 339 1.42 -4.23 30.65
N VAL A 340 0.80 -3.79 29.55
CA VAL A 340 0.74 -2.38 29.16
C VAL A 340 -0.17 -1.58 30.09
N MET A 341 -1.33 -2.13 30.47
CA MET A 341 -2.23 -1.49 31.43
C MET A 341 -1.55 -1.25 32.78
N ASP A 342 -0.80 -2.22 33.29
CA ASP A 342 -0.03 -2.08 34.55
C ASP A 342 0.97 -0.92 34.47
N LYS A 343 1.61 -0.70 33.31
CA LYS A 343 2.53 0.44 33.11
C LYS A 343 1.81 1.78 32.99
N ILE A 344 0.63 1.82 32.38
CA ILE A 344 -0.20 3.03 32.34
C ILE A 344 -0.63 3.44 33.74
N VAL A 345 -1.11 2.50 34.55
CA VAL A 345 -1.47 2.74 35.96
C VAL A 345 -0.25 3.20 36.76
N GLY A 346 0.92 2.58 36.50
CA GLY A 346 2.20 2.98 37.08
C GLY A 346 2.78 4.30 36.55
N ARG A 347 2.12 4.99 35.61
CA ARG A 347 2.56 6.25 35.00
C ARG A 347 3.92 6.19 34.30
N VAL A 348 4.23 5.04 33.68
CA VAL A 348 5.50 4.81 32.97
C VAL A 348 5.25 4.78 31.45
N LEU A 349 5.97 5.62 30.70
CA LEU A 349 5.88 5.73 29.23
C LEU A 349 4.43 5.77 28.71
N ILE A 350 3.63 6.67 29.30
CA ILE A 350 2.17 6.70 29.11
C ILE A 350 1.80 6.83 27.62
N ASP A 351 2.46 7.73 26.89
CA ASP A 351 2.17 8.00 25.48
C ASP A 351 2.35 6.73 24.63
N GLU A 352 3.49 6.06 24.78
CA GLU A 352 3.83 4.86 24.03
C GLU A 352 2.96 3.66 24.43
N MET A 353 2.66 3.50 25.72
CA MET A 353 1.79 2.44 26.22
C MET A 353 0.34 2.62 25.73
N LEU A 354 -0.19 3.84 25.73
CA LEU A 354 -1.49 4.16 25.16
C LEU A 354 -1.53 3.95 23.65
N ALA A 355 -0.44 4.22 22.92
CA ALA A 355 -0.34 3.94 21.50
C ALA A 355 -0.43 2.43 21.19
N ILE A 356 0.19 1.58 22.03
CA ILE A 356 0.05 0.12 21.92
C ILE A 356 -1.40 -0.30 22.17
N LEU A 357 -2.03 0.14 23.27
CA LEU A 357 -3.43 -0.21 23.54
C LEU A 357 -4.37 0.28 22.45
N ALA A 358 -4.19 1.50 21.92
CA ALA A 358 -4.97 2.02 20.81
C ALA A 358 -4.84 1.11 19.57
N THR A 359 -3.65 0.59 19.29
CA THR A 359 -3.41 -0.36 18.19
C THR A 359 -4.09 -1.72 18.44
N LEU A 360 -3.94 -2.27 19.65
CA LEU A 360 -4.53 -3.55 20.03
C LEU A 360 -6.06 -3.49 20.15
N SER A 361 -6.63 -2.33 20.49
CA SER A 361 -8.09 -2.10 20.61
C SER A 361 -8.86 -2.39 19.34
N SER A 362 -8.19 -2.47 18.17
CA SER A 362 -8.79 -2.94 16.93
C SER A 362 -9.25 -4.41 16.95
N HIS A 363 -8.87 -5.17 17.98
CA HIS A 363 -9.19 -6.59 18.14
C HIS A 363 -10.15 -6.81 19.33
N HIS A 364 -11.26 -7.54 19.12
CA HIS A 364 -12.31 -7.70 20.14
C HIS A 364 -11.81 -8.31 21.46
N ARG A 365 -10.94 -9.33 21.42
CA ARG A 365 -10.33 -9.91 22.63
C ARG A 365 -9.64 -8.87 23.53
N ALA A 366 -8.90 -7.92 22.94
CA ALA A 366 -8.25 -6.86 23.71
C ALA A 366 -9.27 -5.91 24.34
N ILE A 367 -10.39 -5.65 23.67
CA ILE A 367 -11.48 -4.81 24.20
C ILE A 367 -12.11 -5.45 25.45
N GLU A 368 -12.31 -6.77 25.44
CA GLU A 368 -12.82 -7.49 26.61
C GLU A 368 -11.82 -7.48 27.77
N GLU A 369 -10.55 -7.82 27.52
CA GLU A 369 -9.49 -7.79 28.54
C GLU A 369 -9.34 -6.37 29.15
N MET A 370 -9.39 -5.31 28.35
CA MET A 370 -9.36 -3.93 28.83
C MET A 370 -10.57 -3.57 29.72
N ASP A 371 -11.77 -4.06 29.38
CA ASP A 371 -12.98 -3.79 30.17
C ASP A 371 -12.98 -4.55 31.51
N GLU A 372 -12.51 -5.80 31.51
CA GLU A 372 -12.36 -6.63 32.71
C GLU A 372 -11.40 -5.98 33.73
N HIS A 373 -10.34 -5.33 33.24
CA HIS A 373 -9.36 -4.64 34.07
C HIS A 373 -9.66 -3.13 34.29
N GLY A 374 -10.88 -2.68 34.01
CA GLY A 374 -11.33 -1.35 34.39
C GLY A 374 -10.71 -0.19 33.60
N MET A 375 -10.21 -0.44 32.37
CA MET A 375 -9.51 0.56 31.56
C MET A 375 -10.33 1.83 31.31
N ILE A 376 -11.67 1.72 31.19
CA ILE A 376 -12.56 2.87 30.98
C ILE A 376 -12.36 3.92 32.08
N PHE A 377 -12.32 3.52 33.35
CA PHE A 377 -12.16 4.45 34.47
C PHE A 377 -10.77 5.10 34.45
N CYS A 378 -9.73 4.30 34.20
CA CYS A 378 -8.35 4.78 34.09
C CYS A 378 -8.19 5.85 33.00
N LEU A 379 -8.74 5.63 31.80
CA LEU A 379 -8.67 6.59 30.70
C LEU A 379 -9.38 7.91 31.01
N PHE A 380 -10.52 7.85 31.70
CA PHE A 380 -11.26 9.04 32.11
C PHE A 380 -10.52 9.83 33.20
N GLU A 381 -9.89 9.15 34.16
CA GLU A 381 -9.03 9.80 35.15
C GLU A 381 -7.87 10.54 34.49
N MET A 382 -7.18 9.89 33.55
CA MET A 382 -6.07 10.50 32.81
C MET A 382 -6.51 11.72 32.03
N LEU A 383 -7.65 11.65 31.33
CA LEU A 383 -8.18 12.78 30.57
C LEU A 383 -8.45 14.00 31.46
N ARG A 384 -8.74 13.83 32.75
CA ARG A 384 -8.98 14.93 33.69
C ARG A 384 -7.70 15.59 34.24
N GLU A 385 -6.53 15.06 33.93
CA GLU A 385 -5.28 15.65 34.39
C GLU A 385 -4.96 16.94 33.65
N ASN A 386 -4.46 17.93 34.39
CA ASN A 386 -4.16 19.25 33.84
C ASN A 386 -2.98 19.26 32.85
N ASN A 387 -2.11 18.24 32.91
CA ASN A 387 -0.86 18.17 32.14
C ASN A 387 -0.83 16.96 31.18
N ILE A 388 -1.98 16.50 30.70
CA ILE A 388 -2.03 15.42 29.70
C ILE A 388 -1.40 15.90 28.38
N SER A 389 -0.57 15.05 27.77
CA SER A 389 -0.01 15.35 26.44
C SER A 389 -1.08 15.28 25.36
N GLU A 390 -0.89 15.99 24.25
CA GLU A 390 -1.81 15.92 23.11
C GLU A 390 -1.95 14.48 22.56
N GLN A 391 -0.86 13.71 22.56
CA GLN A 391 -0.86 12.32 22.09
C GLN A 391 -1.62 11.39 23.03
N SER A 392 -1.38 11.48 24.34
CA SER A 392 -2.13 10.76 25.36
C SER A 392 -3.63 11.07 25.27
N GLU A 393 -4.01 12.35 25.12
CA GLU A 393 -5.41 12.73 24.97
C GLU A 393 -6.04 12.04 23.73
N GLU A 394 -5.38 12.10 22.59
CA GLU A 394 -5.86 11.47 21.36
C GLU A 394 -6.00 9.94 21.48
N HIS A 395 -5.02 9.27 22.10
CA HIS A 395 -5.03 7.83 22.29
C HIS A 395 -6.12 7.41 23.29
N CYS A 396 -6.27 8.11 24.41
CA CYS A 396 -7.32 7.86 25.39
C CYS A 396 -8.72 7.92 24.75
N VAL A 397 -9.02 9.02 24.05
CA VAL A 397 -10.32 9.18 23.38
C VAL A 397 -10.49 8.16 22.25
N ALA A 398 -9.42 7.77 21.56
CA ALA A 398 -9.47 6.73 20.55
C ALA A 398 -9.86 5.36 21.12
N ILE A 399 -9.32 4.97 22.27
CA ILE A 399 -9.66 3.71 22.94
C ILE A 399 -11.10 3.77 23.46
N ILE A 400 -11.50 4.86 24.12
CA ILE A 400 -12.90 5.05 24.60
C ILE A 400 -13.87 4.98 23.41
N TYR A 401 -13.54 5.58 22.27
CA TYR A 401 -14.35 5.51 21.05
C TYR A 401 -14.55 4.06 20.60
N VAL A 402 -13.48 3.27 20.51
CA VAL A 402 -13.59 1.87 20.08
C VAL A 402 -14.42 1.05 21.08
N MET A 403 -14.19 1.23 22.38
CA MET A 403 -14.95 0.55 23.43
C MET A 403 -16.44 0.95 23.41
N CYS A 404 -16.75 2.23 23.22
CA CYS A 404 -18.12 2.75 23.10
C CYS A 404 -18.90 2.13 21.94
N PHE A 405 -18.20 1.85 20.83
CA PHE A 405 -18.80 1.29 19.63
C PHE A 405 -18.84 -0.24 19.60
N SER A 406 -18.16 -0.91 20.53
CA SER A 406 -18.07 -2.37 20.60
C SER A 406 -19.35 -3.06 21.08
N ASP A 407 -19.86 -2.73 22.27
CA ASP A 407 -21.08 -3.31 22.84
C ASP A 407 -21.81 -2.34 23.80
N ARG A 408 -23.10 -2.57 24.01
CA ARG A 408 -24.00 -1.80 24.88
C ARG A 408 -23.58 -1.79 26.34
N THR A 409 -22.93 -2.85 26.84
CA THR A 409 -22.46 -2.91 28.23
C THR A 409 -21.41 -1.82 28.52
N LYS A 410 -20.45 -1.66 27.59
CA LYS A 410 -19.36 -0.67 27.64
C LYS A 410 -19.89 0.74 27.39
N LEU A 411 -20.82 0.90 26.44
CA LEU A 411 -21.53 2.16 26.23
C LEU A 411 -22.20 2.68 27.52
N ARG A 412 -22.88 1.80 28.28
CA ARG A 412 -23.50 2.15 29.56
C ARG A 412 -22.47 2.58 30.61
N LYS A 413 -21.37 1.85 30.77
CA LYS A 413 -20.28 2.22 31.70
C LYS A 413 -19.71 3.61 31.34
N ILE A 414 -19.46 3.87 30.06
CA ILE A 414 -18.97 5.16 29.58
C ILE A 414 -19.99 6.27 29.86
N HIS A 415 -21.29 6.01 29.66
CA HIS A 415 -22.36 6.95 29.99
C HIS A 415 -22.38 7.30 31.48
N GLU A 416 -22.32 6.31 32.37
CA GLU A 416 -22.34 6.51 33.81
C GLU A 416 -21.15 7.35 34.29
N VAL A 417 -19.97 7.13 33.71
CA VAL A 417 -18.77 7.92 34.03
C VAL A 417 -18.87 9.35 33.46
N GLU A 418 -19.39 9.50 32.24
CA GLU A 418 -19.53 10.81 31.60
C GLU A 418 -20.57 11.69 32.29
N ASP A 419 -21.73 11.13 32.69
CA ASP A 419 -22.76 11.85 33.45
C ASP A 419 -22.22 12.40 34.77
N ALA A 420 -21.29 11.68 35.40
CA ALA A 420 -20.71 12.10 36.67
C ALA A 420 -19.59 13.14 36.51
N CYS A 421 -18.85 13.11 35.39
CA CYS A 421 -17.56 13.81 35.28
C CYS A 421 -17.47 14.82 34.12
N GLU A 422 -18.43 14.87 33.19
CA GLU A 422 -18.46 15.73 32.00
C GLU A 422 -17.12 15.82 31.24
N THR A 423 -16.37 14.72 31.22
CA THR A 423 -14.98 14.73 30.78
C THR A 423 -14.90 14.81 29.25
N LEU A 424 -15.73 14.05 28.54
CA LEU A 424 -15.82 14.07 27.08
C LEU A 424 -16.45 15.37 26.58
N HIS A 425 -17.40 15.96 27.30
CA HIS A 425 -17.94 17.29 26.97
C HIS A 425 -16.85 18.37 27.00
N ARG A 426 -15.97 18.34 28.01
CA ARG A 426 -14.80 19.23 28.05
C ARG A 426 -13.86 18.97 26.87
N VAL A 427 -13.50 17.72 26.61
CA VAL A 427 -12.59 17.34 25.50
C VAL A 427 -13.15 17.74 24.14
N ALA A 428 -14.47 17.61 23.91
CA ALA A 428 -15.13 18.06 22.68
C ALA A 428 -15.01 19.58 22.44
N ARG A 429 -14.80 20.38 23.50
CA ARG A 429 -14.64 21.85 23.42
C ARG A 429 -13.18 22.27 23.34
N THR A 430 -12.31 21.66 24.13
CA THR A 430 -10.93 22.14 24.34
C THR A 430 -9.84 21.25 23.73
N GLY A 431 -10.13 19.98 23.44
CA GLY A 431 -9.13 19.02 22.99
C GLY A 431 -8.58 19.26 21.58
N THR A 432 -7.69 18.37 21.13
CA THR A 432 -7.14 18.42 19.76
C THR A 432 -8.22 18.18 18.70
N SER A 433 -7.95 18.57 17.45
CA SER A 433 -8.89 18.35 16.33
C SER A 433 -9.30 16.87 16.15
N ARG A 434 -8.43 15.91 16.53
CA ARG A 434 -8.73 14.48 16.47
C ARG A 434 -9.53 14.02 17.70
N ALA A 435 -9.13 14.46 18.89
CA ALA A 435 -9.83 14.16 20.14
C ALA A 435 -11.26 14.72 20.10
N LYS A 436 -11.45 15.98 19.68
CA LYS A 436 -12.75 16.63 19.52
C LYS A 436 -13.71 15.83 18.66
N ARG A 437 -13.29 15.46 17.44
CA ARG A 437 -14.15 14.70 16.52
C ARG A 437 -14.64 13.39 17.12
N LYS A 438 -13.74 12.64 17.79
CA LYS A 438 -14.10 11.37 18.40
C LYS A 438 -14.95 11.54 19.67
N ALA A 439 -14.63 12.53 20.51
CA ALA A 439 -15.42 12.86 21.69
C ALA A 439 -16.85 13.27 21.32
N SER A 440 -17.02 14.15 20.31
CA SER A 440 -18.36 14.52 19.81
C SER A 440 -19.14 13.31 19.31
N SER A 441 -18.49 12.40 18.57
CA SER A 441 -19.16 11.18 18.10
C SER A 441 -19.56 10.22 19.23
N ILE A 442 -18.77 10.14 20.30
CA ILE A 442 -19.15 9.38 21.51
C ILE A 442 -20.37 10.03 22.17
N LEU A 443 -20.36 11.36 22.37
CA LEU A 443 -21.47 12.09 22.98
C LEU A 443 -22.77 11.99 22.17
N GLU A 444 -22.70 12.07 20.85
CA GLU A 444 -23.85 11.84 19.96
C GLU A 444 -24.47 10.45 20.18
N ARG A 445 -23.62 9.42 20.32
CA ARG A 445 -24.06 8.05 20.58
C ARG A 445 -24.66 7.88 21.99
N LEU A 446 -24.11 8.56 22.99
CA LEU A 446 -24.66 8.58 24.36
C LEU A 446 -26.03 9.26 24.40
N ASN A 447 -26.19 10.42 23.76
CA ASN A 447 -27.46 11.12 23.65
C ASN A 447 -28.52 10.29 22.93
N SER A 448 -28.14 9.62 21.84
CA SER A 448 -29.04 8.71 21.13
C SER A 448 -29.51 7.58 22.05
N TYR A 449 -28.61 7.00 22.85
CA TYR A 449 -28.93 5.98 23.85
C TYR A 449 -29.90 6.47 24.93
N GLN A 450 -29.77 7.73 25.37
CA GLN A 450 -30.63 8.32 26.38
C GLN A 450 -32.07 8.54 25.87
N ILE A 451 -32.23 8.91 24.59
CA ILE A 451 -33.54 9.01 23.92
C ILE A 451 -34.25 7.64 23.91
N PHE A 452 -33.56 6.57 23.50
CA PHE A 452 -34.12 5.21 23.54
C PHE A 452 -34.48 4.74 24.95
N LYS A 453 -33.73 5.15 25.97
CA LYS A 453 -34.03 4.82 27.37
C LYS A 453 -35.25 5.60 27.88
N LEU A 454 -35.37 6.89 27.56
CA LEU A 454 -36.58 7.68 27.88
C LEU A 454 -37.82 7.11 27.21
N ASP A 455 -37.73 6.74 25.93
CA ASP A 455 -38.85 6.11 25.20
C ASP A 455 -39.22 4.74 25.79
N SER A 456 -38.25 3.99 26.33
CA SER A 456 -38.50 2.73 27.02
C SER A 456 -39.09 2.89 28.44
N VAL A 457 -38.78 3.98 29.14
CA VAL A 457 -39.28 4.27 30.50
C VAL A 457 -40.68 4.90 30.47
N VAL A 458 -41.02 5.63 29.39
CA VAL A 458 -42.38 6.14 29.16
C VAL A 458 -43.36 5.01 28.79
N ALA A 459 -42.87 3.82 28.44
CA ALA A 459 -43.67 2.64 28.11
C ALA A 459 -43.96 1.68 29.30
N VAL A 460 -43.81 2.12 30.56
CA VAL A 460 -44.20 1.32 31.74
C VAL A 460 -45.57 1.77 32.28
N MET A 461 -46.64 1.39 31.58
CA MET A 461 -48.00 1.31 32.13
C MET A 461 -48.72 0.09 31.53
N ALA A 462 -49.08 -0.85 32.43
CA ALA A 462 -49.99 -1.99 32.27
C ALA A 462 -49.57 -3.20 31.40
N TYR A 463 -48.62 -4.01 31.87
CA TYR A 463 -48.58 -5.45 31.52
C TYR A 463 -49.19 -6.27 32.66
N VAL A 464 -50.35 -6.88 32.42
CA VAL A 464 -50.97 -7.86 33.31
C VAL A 464 -50.50 -9.26 32.89
N PRO A 465 -49.80 -10.02 33.75
CA PRO A 465 -49.23 -11.32 33.39
C PRO A 465 -50.28 -12.38 32.99
N PRO A 466 -49.92 -13.34 32.09
CA PRO A 466 -50.89 -14.26 31.45
C PRO A 466 -51.57 -15.26 32.40
N HIS A 467 -51.06 -15.44 33.62
CA HIS A 467 -51.56 -16.43 34.59
C HIS A 467 -52.75 -15.95 35.43
N LYS A 468 -53.31 -14.76 35.14
CA LYS A 468 -54.55 -14.26 35.78
C LYS A 468 -55.75 -14.14 34.84
N ARG A 469 -55.69 -14.70 33.63
CA ARG A 469 -56.84 -14.78 32.71
C ARG A 469 -57.44 -16.19 32.74
N HIS A 470 -58.57 -16.28 33.45
CA HIS A 470 -59.61 -17.33 33.43
C HIS A 470 -59.40 -18.61 34.24
N LEU A 471 -60.29 -18.75 35.23
CA LEU A 471 -60.60 -19.93 36.03
C LEU A 471 -62.10 -20.22 35.82
N LYS A 472 -62.43 -21.52 35.63
CA LYS A 472 -63.76 -22.18 35.60
C LYS A 472 -64.58 -22.04 34.30
N GLY A 473 -65.05 -23.11 33.66
CA GLY A 473 -64.92 -24.55 33.94
C GLY A 473 -65.79 -25.42 33.00
N GLY A 474 -65.40 -26.70 32.88
CA GLY A 474 -66.22 -27.88 32.48
C GLY A 474 -66.52 -28.05 30.98
N GLU A 475 -66.52 -29.24 30.36
CA GLU A 475 -66.41 -30.64 30.79
C GLU A 475 -65.91 -31.54 29.63
N ALA A 476 -65.22 -32.64 29.98
CA ALA A 476 -65.10 -33.99 29.35
C ALA A 476 -65.26 -34.20 27.81
N SER A 477 -64.52 -35.05 27.07
CA SER A 477 -63.64 -36.24 27.26
C SER A 477 -63.11 -36.59 25.84
N SER A 478 -61.91 -37.14 25.54
CA SER A 478 -61.33 -38.45 25.93
C SER A 478 -59.84 -38.59 25.48
N LEU A 479 -59.08 -39.43 26.21
CA LEU A 479 -57.62 -39.76 26.26
C LEU A 479 -56.94 -40.37 24.99
N PRO A 480 -55.61 -40.73 24.94
CA PRO A 480 -54.48 -40.56 25.91
C PRO A 480 -53.11 -40.03 25.35
N SER A 481 -52.26 -39.58 26.29
CA SER A 481 -50.78 -39.45 26.37
C SER A 481 -49.88 -39.19 25.12
N PRO A 482 -49.01 -38.16 25.14
CA PRO A 482 -47.97 -37.97 24.12
C PRO A 482 -46.76 -38.89 24.36
N ALA A 483 -46.37 -39.63 23.31
CA ALA A 483 -45.07 -40.28 23.17
C ALA A 483 -44.03 -39.27 22.59
N PRO A 484 -42.72 -39.54 22.71
CA PRO A 484 -41.66 -38.53 22.67
C PRO A 484 -41.44 -37.94 21.27
N PRO A 485 -40.83 -36.74 21.15
CA PRO A 485 -40.57 -36.12 19.85
C PRO A 485 -39.58 -36.99 19.04
N PRO A 486 -39.83 -37.21 17.74
CA PRO A 486 -38.91 -37.96 16.90
C PRO A 486 -37.65 -37.15 16.62
N GLU A 487 -36.51 -37.81 16.83
CA GLU A 487 -35.22 -37.41 16.29
C GLU A 487 -35.29 -37.38 14.76
N SER A 488 -35.06 -36.21 14.14
CA SER A 488 -34.30 -36.01 12.89
C SER A 488 -34.71 -34.74 12.14
N VAL A 489 -34.13 -33.59 12.49
CA VAL A 489 -33.54 -32.68 11.48
C VAL A 489 -32.33 -32.01 12.12
N ILE A 490 -31.20 -32.68 11.99
CA ILE A 490 -29.86 -32.12 12.20
C ILE A 490 -29.66 -31.04 11.13
N PRO A 491 -29.31 -29.78 11.45
CA PRO A 491 -28.77 -28.88 10.46
C PRO A 491 -27.43 -29.47 10.01
N ARG A 492 -27.38 -29.96 8.77
CA ARG A 492 -26.13 -30.43 8.14
C ARG A 492 -25.20 -29.24 7.92
N PHE A 493 -24.45 -28.89 8.97
CA PHE A 493 -23.12 -28.32 8.81
C PHE A 493 -22.16 -29.46 8.45
N GLN A 494 -21.58 -29.43 7.25
CA GLN A 494 -20.23 -29.96 7.06
C GLN A 494 -19.35 -28.93 6.35
N ARG A 495 -18.29 -28.57 7.07
CA ARG A 495 -17.13 -27.75 6.69
C ARG A 495 -16.48 -28.25 5.40
N ARG A 496 -15.96 -27.33 4.58
CA ARG A 496 -14.51 -27.01 4.51
C ARG A 496 -14.18 -25.81 3.60
N LEU A 497 -13.55 -24.81 4.25
CA LEU A 497 -12.50 -23.90 3.78
C LEU A 497 -12.79 -22.91 2.64
N ASN A 498 -13.06 -21.65 3.03
CA ASN A 498 -12.14 -20.54 2.77
C ASN A 498 -12.44 -19.34 3.69
N PHE A 499 -11.57 -19.13 4.68
CA PHE A 499 -11.53 -17.94 5.52
C PHE A 499 -10.96 -16.75 4.72
N LYS A 500 -11.80 -15.85 4.19
CA LYS A 500 -11.44 -14.45 3.92
C LYS A 500 -12.68 -13.53 3.99
N SER A 501 -12.57 -12.48 4.81
CA SER A 501 -13.44 -11.29 4.91
C SER A 501 -14.86 -11.53 5.44
N LYS A 502 -15.04 -11.38 6.76
CA LYS A 502 -16.32 -10.98 7.34
C LYS A 502 -16.15 -9.63 8.02
N ASP A 503 -16.48 -8.60 7.27
CA ASP A 503 -17.31 -7.46 7.65
C ASP A 503 -17.53 -6.67 6.34
N TYR A 504 -18.75 -6.18 6.11
CA TYR A 504 -19.28 -5.46 4.93
C TYR A 504 -19.91 -6.31 3.78
N PRO A 505 -21.10 -5.91 3.28
CA PRO A 505 -21.74 -6.52 2.11
C PRO A 505 -20.84 -6.43 0.87
N LYS A 506 -20.57 -7.57 0.25
CA LYS A 506 -19.73 -7.66 -0.96
C LYS A 506 -20.39 -6.89 -2.12
N LYS A 507 -19.62 -6.03 -2.81
CA LYS A 507 -20.04 -5.28 -4.02
C LYS A 507 -20.53 -6.20 -5.16
N PHE A 508 -20.05 -7.45 -5.18
CA PHE A 508 -20.42 -8.49 -6.14
C PHE A 508 -20.71 -9.79 -5.39
N VAL A 509 -21.82 -10.44 -5.73
CA VAL A 509 -22.24 -11.72 -5.14
C VAL A 509 -22.03 -12.82 -6.18
N TYR A 510 -21.43 -13.93 -5.76
CA TYR A 510 -21.25 -15.14 -6.56
C TYR A 510 -22.15 -16.23 -6.01
N ALA A 511 -22.77 -17.02 -6.90
CA ALA A 511 -23.49 -18.22 -6.50
C ALA A 511 -22.53 -19.24 -5.86
N GLU A 512 -23.05 -20.17 -5.05
CA GLU A 512 -22.26 -21.18 -4.35
C GLU A 512 -21.39 -22.01 -5.30
N ASN A 513 -21.95 -22.37 -6.46
CA ASN A 513 -21.28 -23.15 -7.50
C ASN A 513 -20.87 -22.30 -8.71
N ALA A 514 -20.61 -21.00 -8.50
CA ALA A 514 -20.26 -20.10 -9.58
C ALA A 514 -18.92 -20.49 -10.23
N ILE A 515 -18.91 -20.50 -11.57
CA ILE A 515 -17.73 -20.82 -12.36
C ILE A 515 -17.00 -19.53 -12.73
N SER A 516 -15.69 -19.49 -12.48
CA SER A 516 -14.81 -18.38 -12.87
C SER A 516 -13.64 -18.92 -13.67
N ARG A 517 -13.48 -18.46 -14.91
CA ARG A 517 -12.44 -18.90 -15.84
C ARG A 517 -11.68 -17.70 -16.40
N TRP A 518 -10.38 -17.85 -16.59
CA TRP A 518 -9.54 -16.92 -17.35
C TRP A 518 -8.74 -17.72 -18.39
N PHE A 519 -8.63 -17.18 -19.60
CA PHE A 519 -7.84 -17.77 -20.69
C PHE A 519 -7.44 -16.70 -21.71
N VAL A 520 -6.39 -17.01 -22.48
CA VAL A 520 -5.92 -16.20 -23.60
C VAL A 520 -6.62 -16.66 -24.87
N VAL A 521 -7.09 -15.72 -25.68
CA VAL A 521 -7.79 -16.04 -26.92
C VAL A 521 -6.84 -15.94 -28.11
N GLY A 522 -6.93 -16.92 -29.01
CA GLY A 522 -6.28 -16.89 -30.31
C GLY A 522 -4.99 -17.68 -30.43
N LEU A 523 -4.36 -18.14 -29.34
CA LEU A 523 -3.17 -19.00 -29.41
C LEU A 523 -3.56 -20.48 -29.50
N ALA A 524 -3.04 -21.20 -30.50
CA ALA A 524 -3.28 -22.64 -30.67
C ALA A 524 -2.60 -23.50 -29.60
N ASP A 525 -1.53 -23.00 -28.97
CA ASP A 525 -0.79 -23.65 -27.89
C ASP A 525 -0.64 -22.70 -26.69
N GLU A 526 -1.23 -23.07 -25.54
CA GLU A 526 -1.13 -22.31 -24.29
C GLU A 526 0.32 -22.21 -23.79
N SER A 527 1.22 -23.12 -24.17
CA SER A 527 2.62 -23.10 -23.72
C SER A 527 3.37 -21.86 -24.22
N ARG A 528 3.05 -21.40 -25.43
CA ARG A 528 3.65 -20.24 -26.12
C ARG A 528 3.26 -18.89 -25.53
N VAL A 529 2.21 -18.84 -24.70
CA VAL A 529 1.78 -17.58 -24.04
C VAL A 529 2.93 -16.98 -23.24
N SER A 530 3.69 -17.82 -22.52
CA SER A 530 4.84 -17.38 -21.74
C SER A 530 5.87 -16.70 -22.64
N ASP A 531 6.18 -17.30 -23.79
CA ASP A 531 7.23 -16.79 -24.66
C ASP A 531 6.84 -15.45 -25.32
N LEU A 532 5.56 -15.26 -25.64
CA LEU A 532 5.06 -14.12 -26.40
C LEU A 532 4.60 -12.92 -25.54
N THR A 533 4.38 -13.11 -24.24
CA THR A 533 3.75 -12.09 -23.39
C THR A 533 4.62 -11.62 -22.23
N ARG A 534 4.36 -10.40 -21.76
CA ARG A 534 4.89 -9.85 -20.50
C ARG A 534 3.82 -9.07 -19.76
N LEU A 535 4.01 -8.88 -18.46
CA LEU A 535 3.16 -8.03 -17.64
C LEU A 535 3.72 -6.60 -17.57
N GLU A 536 2.88 -5.60 -17.86
CA GLU A 536 3.25 -4.19 -17.83
C GLU A 536 2.36 -3.37 -16.90
N PRO A 537 2.90 -2.38 -16.16
CA PRO A 537 2.09 -1.52 -15.32
C PRO A 537 1.18 -0.61 -16.14
N VAL A 538 -0.07 -0.55 -15.73
CA VAL A 538 -1.07 0.34 -16.32
C VAL A 538 -1.47 1.39 -15.28
N ALA A 539 -1.42 2.65 -15.67
CA ALA A 539 -1.99 3.73 -14.88
C ALA A 539 -3.52 3.65 -14.93
N VAL A 540 -4.16 3.55 -13.77
CA VAL A 540 -5.62 3.46 -13.66
C VAL A 540 -6.09 4.49 -12.65
N GLU A 541 -6.82 5.51 -13.11
CA GLU A 541 -7.25 6.68 -12.33
C GLU A 541 -8.09 6.32 -11.09
N SER A 542 -8.81 5.18 -11.09
CA SER A 542 -9.71 4.78 -10.00
C SER A 542 -9.18 3.64 -9.12
N PHE A 543 -7.97 3.13 -9.40
CA PHE A 543 -7.42 1.92 -8.78
C PHE A 543 -6.14 2.15 -7.98
N GLU A 544 -5.94 3.34 -7.42
CA GLU A 544 -4.94 3.52 -6.37
C GLU A 544 -5.37 2.71 -5.13
N ARG A 545 -4.84 1.48 -5.03
CA ARG A 545 -4.94 0.70 -3.80
C ARG A 545 -4.30 1.50 -2.67
N LYS A 546 -4.72 1.24 -1.43
CA LYS A 546 -4.03 1.76 -0.23
C LYS A 546 -2.51 1.44 -0.20
N SER A 547 -2.03 0.52 -1.05
CA SER A 547 -0.61 0.17 -1.23
C SER A 547 0.15 1.03 -2.25
N GLY A 548 -0.52 1.85 -3.07
CA GLY A 548 0.13 2.65 -4.13
C GLY A 548 0.64 1.86 -5.34
N GLU A 549 0.54 0.53 -5.35
CA GLU A 549 1.02 -0.32 -6.46
C GLU A 549 0.11 -0.20 -7.69
N LYS A 550 0.72 -0.01 -8.87
CA LYS A 550 -0.01 0.01 -10.16
C LYS A 550 -0.43 -1.41 -10.57
N PRO A 551 -1.67 -1.62 -11.04
CA PRO A 551 -2.06 -2.90 -11.60
C PRO A 551 -1.30 -3.19 -12.90
N LEU A 552 -1.20 -4.47 -13.26
CA LEU A 552 -0.48 -4.92 -14.45
C LEU A 552 -1.46 -5.40 -15.53
N ALA A 553 -1.17 -5.15 -16.80
CA ALA A 553 -1.86 -5.76 -17.93
C ALA A 553 -0.93 -6.72 -18.67
N LEU A 554 -1.52 -7.77 -19.26
CA LEU A 554 -0.79 -8.69 -20.11
C LEU A 554 -0.69 -8.10 -21.52
N VAL A 555 0.52 -8.00 -22.07
CA VAL A 555 0.78 -7.43 -23.39
C VAL A 555 1.69 -8.35 -24.21
N LEU A 556 1.64 -8.23 -25.54
CA LEU A 556 2.56 -8.89 -26.46
C LEU A 556 3.94 -8.20 -26.44
N LYS A 557 5.00 -8.98 -26.70
CA LYS A 557 6.37 -8.45 -26.86
C LYS A 557 6.57 -7.88 -28.28
N GLU A 558 7.21 -6.72 -28.38
CA GLU A 558 7.36 -5.88 -29.60
C GLU A 558 8.04 -6.56 -30.81
N ASN A 559 8.66 -7.74 -30.66
CA ASN A 559 9.39 -8.43 -31.75
C ASN A 559 8.65 -9.67 -32.32
N ASP A 560 7.47 -10.02 -31.80
CA ASP A 560 6.82 -11.31 -32.10
C ASP A 560 5.43 -11.19 -32.74
N GLU A 561 4.99 -10.00 -33.18
CA GLU A 561 3.70 -9.83 -33.89
C GLU A 561 3.67 -10.65 -35.20
N GLU A 562 4.81 -10.85 -35.86
CA GLU A 562 4.94 -11.69 -37.06
C GLU A 562 5.10 -13.19 -36.75
N ALA A 563 5.38 -13.58 -35.49
CA ALA A 563 5.69 -14.96 -35.09
C ALA A 563 4.51 -15.71 -34.41
N ALA A 564 3.43 -15.00 -34.07
CA ALA A 564 2.26 -15.58 -33.43
C ALA A 564 1.21 -16.02 -34.47
N GLU A 565 1.12 -17.32 -34.73
CA GLU A 565 0.03 -17.92 -35.52
C GLU A 565 -1.27 -17.86 -34.70
N PHE A 566 -1.98 -16.74 -34.77
CA PHE A 566 -3.30 -16.61 -34.18
C PHE A 566 -4.34 -17.38 -35.00
N SER A 567 -5.28 -18.04 -34.32
CA SER A 567 -6.40 -18.74 -34.96
C SER A 567 -7.18 -17.80 -35.88
N ALA A 568 -7.49 -18.25 -37.09
CA ALA A 568 -8.29 -17.49 -38.06
C ALA A 568 -9.73 -17.23 -37.57
N ASN A 569 -10.24 -18.06 -36.65
CA ASN A 569 -11.61 -17.96 -36.12
C ASN A 569 -11.62 -18.05 -34.58
N PRO A 570 -11.14 -17.03 -33.84
CA PRO A 570 -11.00 -17.10 -32.39
C PRO A 570 -12.33 -17.25 -31.63
N TRP A 571 -13.44 -16.80 -32.21
CA TRP A 571 -14.78 -16.93 -31.60
C TRP A 571 -15.24 -18.39 -31.47
N ILE A 572 -14.86 -19.28 -32.39
CA ILE A 572 -15.19 -20.71 -32.32
C ILE A 572 -14.52 -21.33 -31.08
N PHE A 573 -13.22 -21.06 -30.93
CA PHE A 573 -12.44 -21.49 -29.77
C PHE A 573 -13.03 -20.97 -28.44
N VAL A 574 -13.47 -19.71 -28.42
CA VAL A 574 -14.14 -19.14 -27.24
C VAL A 574 -15.42 -19.91 -26.92
N THR A 575 -16.27 -20.18 -27.93
CA THR A 575 -17.51 -20.95 -27.76
C THR A 575 -17.22 -22.35 -27.20
N GLU A 576 -16.26 -23.07 -27.77
CA GLU A 576 -15.88 -24.42 -27.32
C GLU A 576 -15.41 -24.46 -25.87
N ILE A 577 -14.66 -23.45 -25.43
CA ILE A 577 -14.18 -23.35 -24.04
C ILE A 577 -15.33 -23.11 -23.07
N VAL A 578 -16.28 -22.23 -23.41
CA VAL A 578 -17.31 -21.77 -22.48
C VAL A 578 -18.60 -22.59 -22.54
N GLN A 579 -18.82 -23.42 -23.56
CA GLN A 579 -20.08 -24.14 -23.78
C GLN A 579 -20.53 -24.94 -22.54
N GLN A 580 -19.63 -25.75 -21.98
CA GLN A 580 -19.97 -26.66 -20.89
C GLN A 580 -20.24 -25.90 -19.59
N ASP A 581 -19.44 -24.85 -19.34
CA ASP A 581 -19.59 -23.98 -18.19
C ASP A 581 -20.89 -23.18 -18.26
N LEU A 582 -21.25 -22.70 -19.45
CA LEU A 582 -22.48 -21.95 -19.70
C LEU A 582 -23.71 -22.84 -19.48
N ILE A 583 -23.72 -24.04 -20.07
CA ILE A 583 -24.84 -24.98 -19.90
C ILE A 583 -24.99 -25.37 -18.43
N SER A 584 -23.91 -25.75 -17.76
CA SER A 584 -23.94 -26.13 -16.34
C SER A 584 -24.42 -24.99 -15.46
N SER A 585 -23.87 -23.78 -15.63
CA SER A 585 -24.26 -22.59 -14.87
C SER A 585 -25.73 -22.22 -15.14
N PHE A 586 -26.19 -22.35 -16.37
CA PHE A 586 -27.58 -22.03 -16.71
C PHE A 586 -28.56 -23.05 -16.14
N GLN A 587 -28.18 -24.33 -16.07
CA GLN A 587 -28.99 -25.34 -15.42
C GLN A 587 -29.19 -25.03 -13.93
N GLN A 588 -28.15 -24.58 -13.24
CA GLN A 588 -28.27 -24.11 -11.84
C GLN A 588 -29.22 -22.92 -11.72
N VAL A 589 -29.15 -21.97 -12.66
CA VAL A 589 -30.07 -20.83 -12.71
C VAL A 589 -31.52 -21.28 -12.95
N LYS A 590 -31.75 -22.29 -13.80
CA LYS A 590 -33.09 -22.88 -13.97
C LYS A 590 -33.62 -23.47 -12.67
N ASP A 591 -32.78 -24.17 -11.92
CA ASP A 591 -33.17 -24.76 -10.64
C ASP A 591 -33.43 -23.70 -9.58
N GLU A 592 -32.63 -22.61 -9.53
CA GLU A 592 -32.91 -21.44 -8.69
C GLU A 592 -34.28 -20.84 -9.03
N MET A 593 -34.57 -20.66 -10.32
CA MET A 593 -35.84 -20.08 -10.79
C MET A 593 -37.07 -20.93 -10.48
N ARG A 594 -36.94 -22.24 -10.23
CA ARG A 594 -38.07 -23.10 -9.83
C ARG A 594 -38.62 -22.78 -8.45
N GLY A 595 -37.82 -22.14 -7.58
CA GLY A 595 -38.20 -21.77 -6.22
C GLY A 595 -38.85 -20.39 -6.05
N TYR A 596 -39.03 -19.65 -7.14
CA TYR A 596 -39.55 -18.27 -7.14
C TYR A 596 -40.72 -18.09 -8.10
N GLU A 597 -41.53 -17.04 -7.90
CA GLU A 597 -42.60 -16.72 -8.83
C GLU A 597 -42.05 -16.30 -10.20
N PHE A 598 -42.83 -16.56 -11.27
CA PHE A 598 -42.38 -16.30 -12.63
C PHE A 598 -42.06 -14.81 -12.85
N GLY A 599 -40.78 -14.51 -13.12
CA GLY A 599 -40.32 -13.16 -13.46
C GLY A 599 -39.61 -12.41 -12.33
N GLU A 600 -39.58 -12.95 -11.11
CA GLU A 600 -38.83 -12.38 -9.98
C GLU A 600 -37.31 -12.46 -10.20
N VAL A 601 -36.83 -13.60 -10.70
CA VAL A 601 -35.42 -13.83 -11.01
C VAL A 601 -35.22 -13.73 -12.52
N LYS A 602 -34.41 -12.77 -12.96
CA LYS A 602 -34.12 -12.55 -14.39
C LYS A 602 -32.68 -12.94 -14.74
N PRO A 603 -32.46 -14.03 -15.49
CA PRO A 603 -31.15 -14.36 -16.03
C PRO A 603 -30.73 -13.35 -17.10
N THR A 604 -29.43 -13.10 -17.21
CA THR A 604 -28.84 -12.24 -18.23
C THR A 604 -27.46 -12.77 -18.58
N LEU A 605 -27.26 -13.10 -19.86
CA LEU A 605 -25.95 -13.32 -20.45
C LEU A 605 -25.44 -12.00 -21.03
N VAL A 606 -24.24 -11.58 -20.63
CA VAL A 606 -23.68 -10.28 -21.00
C VAL A 606 -22.19 -10.37 -21.28
N ILE A 607 -21.74 -9.68 -22.33
CA ILE A 607 -20.34 -9.39 -22.61
C ILE A 607 -20.03 -7.94 -22.23
N ARG A 608 -18.88 -7.73 -21.60
CA ARG A 608 -18.31 -6.42 -21.30
C ARG A 608 -16.93 -6.29 -21.92
N PHE A 609 -16.59 -5.05 -22.29
CA PHE A 609 -15.32 -4.65 -22.85
C PHE A 609 -14.51 -3.90 -21.81
N GLY A 610 -13.18 -4.07 -21.82
CA GLY A 610 -12.32 -3.48 -20.81
C GLY A 610 -10.90 -4.03 -20.87
N ARG A 611 -10.19 -4.00 -19.74
CA ARG A 611 -8.89 -4.67 -19.59
C ARG A 611 -8.87 -5.58 -18.37
N ILE A 612 -8.23 -6.73 -18.51
CA ILE A 612 -7.94 -7.65 -17.42
C ILE A 612 -6.66 -7.17 -16.75
N LEU A 613 -6.81 -6.80 -15.48
CA LEU A 613 -5.73 -6.31 -14.65
C LEU A 613 -5.30 -7.39 -13.66
N PHE A 614 -4.03 -7.71 -13.68
CA PHE A 614 -3.34 -8.61 -12.78
C PHE A 614 -2.78 -7.82 -11.60
N HIS A 615 -2.88 -8.40 -10.42
CA HIS A 615 -2.39 -7.79 -9.19
C HIS A 615 -1.44 -8.75 -8.49
N GLY A 616 -0.48 -8.18 -7.78
CA GLY A 616 0.35 -8.92 -6.83
C GLY A 616 -0.50 -9.72 -5.84
N ASN A 617 0.03 -10.84 -5.38
CA ASN A 617 -0.56 -11.68 -4.35
C ASN A 617 0.50 -12.01 -3.28
N ARG A 618 0.16 -12.86 -2.29
CA ARG A 618 1.09 -13.21 -1.20
C ARG A 618 2.42 -13.83 -1.67
N SER A 619 2.46 -14.38 -2.88
CA SER A 619 3.65 -15.03 -3.46
C SER A 619 4.43 -14.12 -4.41
N PHE A 620 3.78 -13.09 -4.97
CA PHE A 620 4.35 -12.23 -6.01
C PHE A 620 3.97 -10.76 -5.73
N THR A 621 4.97 -9.91 -5.48
CA THR A 621 4.77 -8.44 -5.48
C THR A 621 4.63 -7.93 -6.90
N VAL A 622 3.91 -6.82 -7.12
CA VAL A 622 3.76 -6.22 -8.46
C VAL A 622 5.11 -5.95 -9.12
N GLU A 623 6.05 -5.38 -8.36
CA GLU A 623 7.42 -5.10 -8.81
C GLU A 623 8.17 -6.36 -9.25
N SER A 624 7.96 -7.49 -8.56
CA SER A 624 8.63 -8.75 -8.89
C SER A 624 8.09 -9.45 -10.15
N ILE A 625 6.93 -9.05 -10.66
CA ILE A 625 6.31 -9.65 -11.87
C ILE A 625 6.25 -8.66 -13.04
N GLU A 626 6.57 -7.39 -12.81
CA GLU A 626 6.70 -6.37 -13.83
C GLU A 626 7.79 -6.74 -14.86
N GLY A 627 7.47 -6.62 -16.15
CA GLY A 627 8.35 -6.95 -17.27
C GLY A 627 8.59 -8.45 -17.47
N ASN A 628 8.10 -9.30 -16.57
CA ASN A 628 8.35 -10.74 -16.63
C ASN A 628 7.33 -11.46 -17.51
N SER A 629 7.84 -12.45 -18.24
CA SER A 629 7.05 -13.53 -18.80
C SER A 629 6.71 -14.52 -17.69
N LEU A 630 5.44 -14.91 -17.59
CA LEU A 630 4.98 -15.88 -16.62
C LEU A 630 4.26 -17.04 -17.31
N PRO A 631 4.46 -18.28 -16.84
CA PRO A 631 3.66 -19.41 -17.27
C PRO A 631 2.17 -19.17 -17.07
N VAL A 632 1.33 -19.64 -17.99
CA VAL A 632 -0.14 -19.53 -17.91
C VAL A 632 -0.68 -20.07 -16.59
N GLY A 633 -0.10 -21.17 -16.08
CA GLY A 633 -0.46 -21.73 -14.78
C GLY A 633 -0.26 -20.74 -13.62
N THR A 634 0.81 -19.95 -13.65
CA THR A 634 1.08 -18.89 -12.67
C THR A 634 0.12 -17.72 -12.86
N LEU A 635 -0.10 -17.29 -14.11
CA LEU A 635 -1.05 -16.23 -14.43
C LEU A 635 -2.45 -16.58 -13.93
N ARG A 636 -2.91 -17.83 -14.06
CA ARG A 636 -4.20 -18.31 -13.53
C ARG A 636 -4.34 -18.11 -12.01
N GLN A 637 -3.26 -18.23 -11.25
CA GLN A 637 -3.23 -18.09 -9.79
C GLN A 637 -3.17 -16.63 -9.29
N LEU A 638 -2.80 -15.68 -10.14
CA LEU A 638 -2.78 -14.26 -9.76
C LEU A 638 -4.19 -13.71 -9.51
N TYR A 639 -4.30 -12.74 -8.62
CA TYR A 639 -5.57 -12.03 -8.43
C TYR A 639 -5.85 -11.14 -9.64
N LYS A 640 -7.10 -11.17 -10.14
CA LYS A 640 -7.51 -10.44 -11.33
C LYS A 640 -8.70 -9.53 -11.05
N SER A 641 -8.71 -8.37 -11.68
CA SER A 641 -9.89 -7.51 -11.80
C SER A 641 -10.14 -7.17 -13.25
N PHE A 642 -11.38 -6.87 -13.60
CA PHE A 642 -11.73 -6.41 -14.94
C PHE A 642 -12.10 -4.94 -14.87
N TYR A 643 -11.29 -4.11 -15.52
CA TYR A 643 -11.46 -2.68 -15.58
C TYR A 643 -12.34 -2.33 -16.78
N THR A 644 -13.56 -1.87 -16.52
CA THR A 644 -14.59 -1.64 -17.55
C THR A 644 -14.54 -0.25 -18.18
N ASN A 645 -13.72 0.66 -17.64
CA ASN A 645 -13.63 2.01 -18.16
C ASN A 645 -12.81 2.01 -19.46
N ILE A 646 -13.46 2.32 -20.57
CA ILE A 646 -12.85 2.37 -21.89
C ILE A 646 -12.66 3.82 -22.37
N PRO A 647 -11.73 4.09 -23.29
CA PRO A 647 -11.53 5.42 -23.83
C PRO A 647 -12.81 6.03 -24.43
N PRO A 648 -13.06 7.34 -24.27
CA PRO A 648 -14.19 8.02 -24.92
C PRO A 648 -14.22 7.83 -26.44
N SER A 649 -13.05 7.80 -27.08
CA SER A 649 -12.89 7.55 -28.52
C SER A 649 -13.45 6.20 -28.95
N TYR A 650 -13.34 5.17 -28.11
CA TYR A 650 -13.92 3.86 -28.39
C TYR A 650 -15.45 3.87 -28.25
N MET A 651 -15.99 4.58 -27.26
CA MET A 651 -17.44 4.76 -27.16
C MET A 651 -18.02 5.45 -28.41
N GLU A 652 -17.33 6.48 -28.89
CA GLU A 652 -17.70 7.20 -30.12
C GLU A 652 -17.62 6.28 -31.34
N TYR A 653 -16.53 5.53 -31.49
CA TYR A 653 -16.37 4.52 -32.55
C TYR A 653 -17.53 3.51 -32.54
N VAL A 654 -17.92 3.00 -31.37
CA VAL A 654 -19.05 2.06 -31.28
C VAL A 654 -20.35 2.70 -31.78
N THR A 655 -20.62 3.96 -31.42
CA THR A 655 -21.86 4.63 -31.85
C THR A 655 -21.85 5.09 -33.31
N THR A 656 -20.68 5.45 -33.85
CA THR A 656 -20.55 6.11 -35.17
C THR A 656 -20.18 5.12 -36.28
N ASN A 657 -19.47 4.04 -35.94
CA ASN A 657 -19.00 3.04 -36.92
C ASN A 657 -19.71 1.71 -36.71
N VAL A 658 -19.69 1.16 -35.49
CA VAL A 658 -20.21 -0.19 -35.26
C VAL A 658 -21.73 -0.25 -35.41
N VAL A 659 -22.46 0.67 -34.77
CA VAL A 659 -23.94 0.68 -34.85
C VAL A 659 -24.43 0.81 -36.31
N PRO A 660 -23.91 1.74 -37.15
CA PRO A 660 -24.35 1.83 -38.55
C PRO A 660 -23.93 0.67 -39.46
N GLU A 661 -22.79 0.02 -39.18
CA GLU A 661 -22.31 -1.14 -39.96
C GLU A 661 -22.97 -2.47 -39.57
N THR A 662 -23.79 -2.46 -38.52
CA THR A 662 -24.50 -3.63 -38.00
C THR A 662 -26.02 -3.41 -38.02
N ASP A 663 -26.79 -4.42 -37.65
CA ASP A 663 -28.26 -4.38 -37.61
C ASP A 663 -28.80 -3.81 -36.28
N PHE A 664 -28.01 -3.04 -35.54
CA PHE A 664 -28.43 -2.43 -34.28
C PHE A 664 -29.30 -1.19 -34.50
N GLU A 665 -30.54 -1.23 -34.04
CA GLU A 665 -31.47 -0.11 -34.05
C GLU A 665 -31.52 0.58 -32.69
N PHE A 666 -31.67 1.90 -32.68
CA PHE A 666 -31.80 2.66 -31.44
C PHE A 666 -33.10 2.30 -30.70
N GLU A 667 -32.99 1.84 -29.46
CA GLU A 667 -34.15 1.54 -28.59
C GLU A 667 -34.51 2.75 -27.71
N GLU A 668 -33.54 3.22 -26.91
CA GLU A 668 -33.79 4.24 -25.89
C GLU A 668 -32.53 4.92 -25.38
N GLU A 669 -32.69 6.15 -24.90
CA GLU A 669 -31.72 6.86 -24.08
C GLU A 669 -32.31 7.13 -22.70
N LYS A 670 -31.58 6.75 -21.65
CA LYS A 670 -32.04 6.88 -20.26
C LYS A 670 -30.97 7.48 -19.37
N GLU A 671 -31.36 8.54 -18.68
CA GLU A 671 -30.67 9.06 -17.51
C GLU A 671 -31.28 8.43 -16.26
N LEU A 672 -30.44 7.80 -15.44
CA LEU A 672 -30.85 7.07 -14.25
C LEU A 672 -29.92 7.40 -13.08
N TYR A 673 -30.53 7.60 -11.92
CA TYR A 673 -29.86 7.65 -10.64
C TYR A 673 -30.08 6.32 -9.91
N HIS A 674 -29.02 5.72 -9.39
CA HIS A 674 -29.10 4.49 -8.59
C HIS A 674 -28.64 4.82 -7.18
N VAL A 675 -29.56 4.74 -6.22
CA VAL A 675 -29.26 4.85 -4.80
C VAL A 675 -29.05 3.44 -4.27
N LYS A 676 -27.86 3.15 -3.73
CA LYS A 676 -27.58 1.86 -3.10
C LYS A 676 -27.81 1.95 -1.61
N LEU A 677 -28.59 1.03 -1.06
CA LEU A 677 -28.93 0.98 0.35
C LEU A 677 -28.42 -0.33 0.97
N SER A 678 -27.89 -0.26 2.19
CA SER A 678 -27.78 -1.43 3.07
C SER A 678 -29.07 -1.62 3.84
N ASP A 679 -29.49 -2.87 4.04
CA ASP A 679 -30.49 -3.23 5.04
C ASP A 679 -29.79 -3.90 6.23
N LYS A 680 -29.88 -3.32 7.43
CA LYS A 680 -29.26 -3.90 8.63
C LYS A 680 -29.87 -5.26 9.01
N MET A 681 -31.09 -5.56 8.58
CA MET A 681 -31.75 -6.86 8.79
C MET A 681 -31.28 -7.91 7.76
N GLN A 682 -30.72 -7.47 6.63
CA GLN A 682 -30.17 -8.33 5.58
C GLN A 682 -28.76 -7.84 5.18
N PRO A 683 -27.76 -8.03 6.06
CA PRO A 683 -26.43 -7.44 5.89
C PRO A 683 -25.68 -7.91 4.63
N ASP A 684 -26.09 -9.03 4.02
CA ASP A 684 -25.51 -9.57 2.79
C ASP A 684 -26.19 -9.04 1.50
N SER A 685 -27.29 -8.29 1.64
CA SER A 685 -28.07 -7.74 0.54
C SER A 685 -27.85 -6.23 0.41
N THR A 686 -27.44 -5.79 -0.79
CA THR A 686 -27.49 -4.38 -1.18
C THR A 686 -28.71 -4.16 -2.05
N ILE A 687 -29.54 -3.21 -1.66
CA ILE A 687 -30.73 -2.80 -2.38
C ILE A 687 -30.34 -1.69 -3.35
N SER A 688 -30.75 -1.80 -4.60
CA SER A 688 -30.52 -0.80 -5.64
C SER A 688 -31.83 -0.17 -6.07
N CYS A 689 -32.09 1.03 -5.58
CA CYS A 689 -33.23 1.82 -5.99
C CYS A 689 -32.85 2.62 -7.25
N LYS A 690 -33.56 2.37 -8.35
CA LYS A 690 -33.39 3.15 -9.59
C LYS A 690 -34.41 4.25 -9.64
N CYS A 691 -33.94 5.43 -10.00
CA CYS A 691 -34.71 6.66 -10.01
C CYS A 691 -34.49 7.41 -11.33
N THR A 692 -35.52 8.13 -11.76
CA THR A 692 -35.49 9.09 -12.86
C THR A 692 -35.73 10.49 -12.31
N VAL A 693 -35.44 11.53 -13.09
CA VAL A 693 -35.78 12.90 -12.70
C VAL A 693 -37.09 13.28 -13.37
N ALA A 694 -38.06 13.72 -12.56
CA ALA A 694 -39.32 14.26 -13.05
C ALA A 694 -39.08 15.59 -13.77
N ARG A 695 -39.59 15.72 -15.01
CA ARG A 695 -39.31 16.88 -15.88
C ARG A 695 -39.94 18.19 -15.37
N ASP A 696 -40.98 18.08 -14.56
CA ASP A 696 -41.81 19.18 -14.05
C ASP A 696 -41.38 19.66 -12.65
N THR A 697 -41.02 18.73 -11.76
CA THR A 697 -40.65 19.05 -10.37
C THR A 697 -39.14 19.08 -10.10
N ASN A 698 -38.33 18.58 -11.04
CA ASN A 698 -36.89 18.37 -10.86
C ASN A 698 -36.56 17.55 -9.59
N GLN A 699 -37.45 16.63 -9.22
CA GLN A 699 -37.29 15.71 -8.11
C GLN A 699 -37.02 14.29 -8.60
N LEU A 700 -36.40 13.48 -7.74
CA LEU A 700 -36.16 12.07 -8.03
C LEU A 700 -37.47 11.28 -7.90
N GLU A 701 -37.88 10.67 -8.99
CA GLU A 701 -38.96 9.70 -9.03
C GLU A 701 -38.41 8.29 -8.94
N PHE A 702 -39.00 7.51 -8.05
CA PHE A 702 -38.67 6.11 -7.88
C PHE A 702 -39.21 5.27 -9.05
N SER A 703 -38.34 4.47 -9.67
CA SER A 703 -38.70 3.60 -10.80
C SER A 703 -38.81 2.13 -10.40
N LYS A 704 -37.76 1.55 -9.78
CA LYS A 704 -37.76 0.14 -9.36
C LYS A 704 -36.66 -0.21 -8.36
N ILE A 705 -36.87 -1.30 -7.61
CA ILE A 705 -35.86 -1.92 -6.75
C ILE A 705 -35.29 -3.18 -7.40
N GLU A 706 -33.96 -3.27 -7.40
CA GLU A 706 -33.21 -4.47 -7.75
C GLU A 706 -32.31 -4.87 -6.57
N LEU A 707 -32.22 -6.17 -6.26
CA LEU A 707 -31.19 -6.67 -5.34
C LEU A 707 -29.83 -6.81 -6.06
N ASN A 708 -28.81 -7.16 -5.30
CA ASN A 708 -27.49 -7.50 -5.81
C ASN A 708 -27.56 -8.47 -6.99
N GLN A 709 -26.75 -8.19 -8.01
CA GLN A 709 -26.55 -9.11 -9.12
C GLN A 709 -25.74 -10.32 -8.62
N VAL A 710 -26.26 -11.51 -8.84
CA VAL A 710 -25.57 -12.77 -8.53
C VAL A 710 -24.91 -13.29 -9.81
N ARG A 711 -23.61 -13.61 -9.72
CA ARG A 711 -22.81 -14.14 -10.83
C ARG A 711 -22.76 -15.66 -10.73
N HIS A 712 -23.12 -16.32 -11.83
CA HIS A 712 -23.11 -17.78 -11.98
C HIS A 712 -21.94 -18.24 -12.85
N LEU A 713 -21.63 -17.47 -13.89
CA LEU A 713 -20.47 -17.68 -14.75
C LEU A 713 -19.73 -16.35 -14.95
N VAL A 714 -18.40 -16.38 -14.89
CA VAL A 714 -17.50 -15.31 -15.33
C VAL A 714 -16.37 -15.92 -16.14
N ALA A 715 -16.29 -15.59 -17.42
CA ALA A 715 -15.21 -15.98 -18.30
C ALA A 715 -14.46 -14.72 -18.78
N ASP A 716 -13.23 -14.57 -18.32
CA ASP A 716 -12.31 -13.49 -18.68
C ASP A 716 -11.40 -13.93 -19.82
N MET A 717 -11.39 -13.13 -20.89
CA MET A 717 -10.73 -13.44 -22.16
C MET A 717 -9.67 -12.37 -22.43
N SER A 718 -8.40 -12.77 -22.37
CA SER A 718 -7.30 -11.89 -22.76
C SER A 718 -7.10 -11.93 -24.27
N CYS A 719 -7.34 -10.81 -24.95
CA CYS A 719 -7.28 -10.68 -26.41
C CYS A 719 -5.97 -10.00 -26.81
N LEU A 720 -4.88 -10.78 -26.88
CA LEU A 720 -3.52 -10.26 -26.97
C LEU A 720 -3.22 -9.43 -28.23
N ASP A 721 -3.81 -9.81 -29.37
CA ASP A 721 -3.68 -9.12 -30.66
C ASP A 721 -4.62 -7.91 -30.78
N LYS A 722 -5.23 -7.49 -29.67
CA LYS A 722 -6.29 -6.50 -29.63
C LYS A 722 -6.12 -5.55 -28.44
N ASN A 723 -6.72 -4.37 -28.57
CA ASN A 723 -6.60 -3.30 -27.56
C ASN A 723 -7.57 -3.47 -26.37
N LEU A 724 -8.50 -4.42 -26.43
CA LEU A 724 -9.54 -4.64 -25.43
C LEU A 724 -9.70 -6.13 -25.12
N ASP A 725 -9.85 -6.43 -23.83
CA ASP A 725 -10.22 -7.74 -23.32
C ASP A 725 -11.74 -7.86 -23.15
N LEU A 726 -12.23 -9.10 -23.12
CA LEU A 726 -13.64 -9.39 -22.92
C LEU A 726 -13.92 -10.10 -21.59
N ARG A 727 -15.10 -9.83 -21.05
CA ARG A 727 -15.68 -10.58 -19.93
C ARG A 727 -17.09 -11.03 -20.29
N LEU A 728 -17.27 -12.34 -20.47
CA LEU A 728 -18.59 -12.97 -20.61
C LEU A 728 -19.11 -13.36 -19.22
N MET A 729 -20.36 -13.03 -18.91
CA MET A 729 -20.97 -13.38 -17.64
C MET A 729 -22.41 -13.86 -17.79
N LEU A 730 -22.74 -14.94 -17.08
CA LEU A 730 -24.11 -15.31 -16.77
C LEU A 730 -24.44 -14.80 -15.37
N CYS A 731 -25.48 -13.99 -15.26
CA CYS A 731 -25.90 -13.41 -13.98
C CYS A 731 -27.41 -13.48 -13.80
N THR A 732 -27.87 -13.53 -12.55
CA THR A 732 -29.27 -13.30 -12.20
C THR A 732 -29.43 -11.97 -11.48
N LYS A 733 -30.59 -11.35 -11.68
CA LYS A 733 -31.03 -10.21 -10.88
C LYS A 733 -32.41 -10.50 -10.33
N ARG A 734 -32.58 -10.35 -9.03
CA ARG A 734 -33.89 -10.42 -8.39
C ARG A 734 -34.54 -9.04 -8.37
N ILE A 735 -35.73 -8.95 -8.95
CA ILE A 735 -36.60 -7.77 -8.88
C ILE A 735 -37.58 -8.02 -7.75
N LEU A 736 -37.59 -7.13 -6.76
CA LEU A 736 -38.58 -7.18 -5.69
C LEU A 736 -39.87 -6.55 -6.21
N ALA A 737 -40.82 -7.38 -6.64
CA ALA A 737 -42.14 -6.93 -7.09
C ALA A 737 -43.10 -6.71 -5.90
N ALA A 738 -42.94 -7.48 -4.82
CA ALA A 738 -43.68 -7.37 -3.58
C ALA A 738 -42.75 -6.92 -2.43
N VAL A 739 -42.52 -5.61 -2.33
CA VAL A 739 -42.06 -5.01 -1.08
C VAL A 739 -43.32 -4.62 -0.33
N MET A 740 -43.42 -4.90 0.98
CA MET A 740 -44.56 -4.44 1.78
C MET A 740 -44.70 -2.92 1.61
N ASP A 741 -45.93 -2.41 1.44
CA ASP A 741 -46.17 -1.01 1.07
C ASP A 741 -45.46 -0.01 2.00
N ASP A 742 -45.30 -0.36 3.28
CA ASP A 742 -44.60 0.41 4.31
C ASP A 742 -43.07 0.44 4.14
N GLU A 743 -42.44 -0.68 3.79
CA GLU A 743 -41.00 -0.75 3.49
C GLU A 743 -40.65 0.03 2.21
N LEU A 744 -41.52 -0.05 1.20
CA LEU A 744 -41.36 0.69 -0.04
C LEU A 744 -41.49 2.20 0.19
N GLU A 745 -42.47 2.61 1.01
CA GLU A 745 -42.67 4.02 1.35
C GLU A 745 -41.50 4.59 2.15
N ASN A 746 -40.95 3.82 3.08
CA ASN A 746 -39.73 4.20 3.79
C ASN A 746 -38.54 4.45 2.82
N MET A 747 -38.31 3.55 1.87
CA MET A 747 -37.26 3.77 0.87
C MET A 747 -37.54 4.99 -0.02
N LYS A 748 -38.79 5.23 -0.41
CA LYS A 748 -39.19 6.43 -1.16
C LYS A 748 -38.93 7.71 -0.38
N ILE A 749 -39.23 7.76 0.92
CA ILE A 749 -38.94 8.93 1.78
C ILE A 749 -37.44 9.21 1.83
N LEU A 750 -36.62 8.17 1.96
CA LEU A 750 -35.16 8.33 1.97
C LEU A 750 -34.64 8.90 0.63
N ILE A 751 -35.20 8.42 -0.50
CA ILE A 751 -34.83 8.88 -1.84
C ILE A 751 -35.32 10.31 -2.09
N SER A 752 -36.54 10.66 -1.70
CA SER A 752 -37.10 12.01 -1.88
C SER A 752 -36.40 13.05 -1.01
N SER A 753 -35.69 12.62 0.04
CA SER A 753 -34.84 13.52 0.83
C SER A 753 -33.52 13.92 0.16
N ALA A 754 -33.15 13.27 -0.94
CA ALA A 754 -31.96 13.57 -1.72
C ALA A 754 -32.16 14.82 -2.60
N ARG A 755 -31.10 15.60 -2.79
CA ARG A 755 -31.07 16.74 -3.71
C ARG A 755 -30.17 16.43 -4.90
N LEU A 756 -30.63 16.79 -6.09
CA LEU A 756 -29.82 16.78 -7.29
C LEU A 756 -28.72 17.83 -7.17
N ASP A 757 -27.49 17.43 -7.47
CA ASP A 757 -26.32 18.28 -7.38
C ASP A 757 -25.26 17.75 -8.37
N SER A 758 -25.13 18.44 -9.50
CA SER A 758 -24.20 18.06 -10.57
C SER A 758 -22.72 18.26 -10.20
N ASP A 759 -22.44 19.03 -9.15
CA ASP A 759 -21.07 19.35 -8.75
C ASP A 759 -20.46 18.26 -7.85
N VAL A 760 -21.27 17.30 -7.41
CA VAL A 760 -20.82 16.15 -6.61
C VAL A 760 -20.82 14.86 -7.41
N LYS A 761 -19.85 13.99 -7.10
CA LYS A 761 -19.74 12.67 -7.72
C LYS A 761 -21.01 11.85 -7.47
N GLY A 762 -21.53 11.25 -8.54
CA GLY A 762 -22.79 10.49 -8.53
C GLY A 762 -24.06 11.35 -8.48
N GLY A 763 -23.93 12.68 -8.57
CA GLY A 763 -25.00 13.62 -8.88
C GLY A 763 -26.05 13.86 -7.78
N LEU A 764 -25.84 13.32 -6.57
CA LEU A 764 -26.80 13.38 -5.47
C LEU A 764 -26.15 13.74 -4.13
N ARG A 765 -26.83 14.60 -3.38
CA ARG A 765 -26.43 15.02 -2.03
C ARG A 765 -27.59 14.88 -1.04
N TRP A 766 -27.28 14.44 0.18
CA TRP A 766 -28.21 14.49 1.33
C TRP A 766 -27.73 15.54 2.33
N SER A 767 -28.67 16.19 3.02
CA SER A 767 -28.34 16.96 4.22
C SER A 767 -27.79 16.05 5.31
N LEU A 768 -26.88 16.57 6.15
CA LEU A 768 -26.25 15.82 7.23
C LEU A 768 -27.29 15.07 8.08
N GLY A 769 -27.07 13.77 8.33
CA GLY A 769 -27.97 12.91 9.10
C GLY A 769 -29.17 12.33 8.34
N LYS A 770 -29.47 12.76 7.10
CA LYS A 770 -30.58 12.21 6.29
C LYS A 770 -30.18 11.06 5.34
N GLN A 771 -28.97 10.53 5.47
CA GLN A 771 -28.47 9.40 4.66
C GLN A 771 -28.90 8.03 5.21
N SER A 772 -29.65 8.02 6.30
CA SER A 772 -30.23 6.85 6.92
C SER A 772 -31.67 7.15 7.28
N LEU A 773 -32.56 6.18 7.08
CA LEU A 773 -33.93 6.25 7.58
C LEU A 773 -34.09 5.25 8.72
N GLY A 774 -34.25 5.79 9.94
CA GLY A 774 -34.28 5.00 11.17
C GLY A 774 -33.02 4.14 11.34
N ASP A 775 -33.19 2.97 11.96
CA ASP A 775 -32.11 2.02 12.20
C ASP A 775 -31.91 0.98 11.09
N ARG A 776 -32.73 0.97 10.04
CA ARG A 776 -32.77 -0.15 9.08
C ARG A 776 -32.03 0.11 7.78
N TYR A 777 -32.27 1.25 7.12
CA TYR A 777 -31.69 1.54 5.80
C TYR A 777 -30.64 2.64 5.87
N THR A 778 -29.52 2.44 5.16
CA THR A 778 -28.44 3.43 5.06
C THR A 778 -27.92 3.51 3.63
N VAL A 779 -27.72 4.71 3.11
CA VAL A 779 -27.17 4.94 1.77
C VAL A 779 -25.68 4.55 1.75
N LEU A 780 -25.33 3.60 0.89
CA LEU A 780 -23.96 3.11 0.67
C LEU A 780 -23.27 3.82 -0.49
N GLY A 781 -24.03 4.34 -1.44
CA GLY A 781 -23.49 5.07 -2.57
C GLY A 781 -24.55 5.58 -3.53
N VAL A 782 -24.11 6.38 -4.49
CA VAL A 782 -24.92 6.89 -5.58
C VAL A 782 -24.23 6.73 -6.92
N TRP A 783 -25.02 6.38 -7.93
CA TRP A 783 -24.57 6.24 -9.32
C TRP A 783 -25.46 7.10 -10.19
N HIS A 784 -24.88 8.05 -10.90
CA HIS A 784 -25.54 8.75 -11.99
C HIS A 784 -25.10 8.11 -13.30
N THR A 785 -26.06 7.71 -14.13
CA THR A 785 -25.75 7.01 -15.38
C THR A 785 -26.58 7.55 -16.51
N ASN A 786 -25.93 7.94 -17.60
CA ASN A 786 -26.56 8.17 -18.88
C ASN A 786 -26.22 6.99 -19.81
N ALA A 787 -27.24 6.35 -20.38
CA ALA A 787 -27.02 5.25 -21.29
C ALA A 787 -27.93 5.26 -22.51
N LYS A 788 -27.31 4.98 -23.67
CA LYS A 788 -27.99 4.69 -24.93
C LYS A 788 -28.02 3.19 -25.15
N THR A 789 -29.19 2.68 -25.54
CA THR A 789 -29.42 1.26 -25.79
C THR A 789 -29.82 1.07 -27.25
N PHE A 790 -29.21 0.09 -27.90
CA PHE A 790 -29.50 -0.32 -29.26
C PHE A 790 -29.79 -1.83 -29.26
N GLY A 791 -30.78 -2.26 -30.03
CA GLY A 791 -31.23 -3.64 -30.08
C GLY A 791 -31.20 -4.18 -31.50
N ASN A 792 -30.97 -5.47 -31.62
CA ASN A 792 -31.19 -6.22 -32.85
C ASN A 792 -31.92 -7.53 -32.53
N SER A 793 -31.98 -8.45 -33.49
CA SER A 793 -32.69 -9.72 -33.34
C SER A 793 -32.16 -10.64 -32.22
N SER A 794 -30.87 -10.57 -31.87
CA SER A 794 -30.21 -11.50 -30.93
C SER A 794 -29.63 -10.84 -29.68
N MET A 795 -29.31 -9.55 -29.75
CA MET A 795 -28.47 -8.80 -28.81
C MET A 795 -29.04 -7.42 -28.48
N ARG A 796 -28.59 -6.88 -27.35
CA ARG A 796 -28.80 -5.46 -26.99
C ARG A 796 -27.48 -4.82 -26.55
N LEU A 797 -27.02 -3.88 -27.34
CA LEU A 797 -25.89 -3.01 -27.07
C LEU A 797 -26.29 -1.91 -26.10
N LYS A 798 -25.47 -1.68 -25.09
CA LYS A 798 -25.63 -0.57 -24.16
C LYS A 798 -24.31 0.18 -24.02
N VAL A 799 -24.34 1.45 -24.40
CA VAL A 799 -23.25 2.41 -24.28
C VAL A 799 -23.60 3.35 -23.12
N ARG A 800 -22.73 3.45 -22.11
CA ARG A 800 -23.07 4.10 -20.83
C ARG A 800 -21.94 4.94 -20.28
N HIS A 801 -22.24 6.20 -19.98
CA HIS A 801 -21.44 7.02 -19.08
C HIS A 801 -21.94 6.83 -17.64
N ALA A 802 -21.03 6.69 -16.68
CA ALA A 802 -21.36 6.39 -15.30
C ALA A 802 -20.47 7.14 -14.33
N ASP A 803 -21.07 8.07 -13.57
CA ASP A 803 -20.43 8.72 -12.44
C ASP A 803 -20.93 8.09 -11.13
N ARG A 804 -20.02 7.78 -10.22
CA ARG A 804 -20.28 6.94 -9.06
C ARG A 804 -19.60 7.51 -7.85
N PHE A 805 -20.24 7.35 -6.71
CA PHE A 805 -19.66 7.66 -5.42
C PHE A 805 -20.02 6.58 -4.42
N ASP A 806 -19.02 5.95 -3.81
CA ASP A 806 -19.19 4.98 -2.72
C ASP A 806 -18.88 5.68 -1.39
N PHE A 807 -19.91 5.89 -0.57
CA PHE A 807 -19.77 6.57 0.72
C PHE A 807 -18.90 5.77 1.70
N ARG A 808 -18.76 4.44 1.52
CA ARG A 808 -17.96 3.59 2.42
C ARG A 808 -16.46 3.77 2.23
N SER A 809 -16.03 3.87 0.96
CA SER A 809 -14.63 4.12 0.64
C SER A 809 -14.31 5.60 0.47
N SER A 810 -15.33 6.47 0.38
CA SER A 810 -15.18 7.87 -0.04
C SER A 810 -14.51 8.01 -1.41
N ASN A 811 -14.72 7.03 -2.29
CA ASN A 811 -14.14 7.04 -3.63
C ASN A 811 -15.19 7.42 -4.67
N GLY A 812 -14.85 8.38 -5.51
CA GLY A 812 -15.56 8.69 -6.74
C GLY A 812 -14.96 7.92 -7.92
N GLU A 813 -15.79 7.42 -8.84
CA GLU A 813 -15.36 6.75 -10.06
C GLU A 813 -16.21 7.23 -11.23
N VAL A 814 -15.57 7.76 -12.28
CA VAL A 814 -16.20 8.01 -13.57
C VAL A 814 -15.75 6.94 -14.54
N ALA A 815 -16.71 6.31 -15.22
CA ALA A 815 -16.41 5.24 -16.17
C ALA A 815 -17.31 5.31 -17.40
N ASN A 816 -16.68 5.15 -18.55
CA ASN A 816 -17.28 4.91 -19.84
C ASN A 816 -17.35 3.40 -20.07
N GLU A 817 -18.53 2.86 -20.37
CA GLU A 817 -18.74 1.42 -20.46
C GLU A 817 -19.57 1.03 -21.67
N VAL A 818 -19.14 -0.04 -22.34
CA VAL A 818 -19.89 -0.71 -23.40
C VAL A 818 -20.19 -2.14 -22.94
N SER A 819 -21.43 -2.58 -23.15
CA SER A 819 -21.86 -3.93 -22.82
C SER A 819 -22.90 -4.44 -23.80
N LEU A 820 -22.86 -5.74 -24.05
CA LEU A 820 -23.75 -6.43 -24.97
C LEU A 820 -24.49 -7.53 -24.22
N LYS A 821 -25.82 -7.42 -24.13
CA LYS A 821 -26.66 -8.48 -23.57
C LYS A 821 -27.14 -9.38 -24.70
N MET A 822 -27.31 -10.67 -24.42
CA MET A 822 -27.76 -11.66 -25.40
C MET A 822 -29.12 -12.25 -24.97
N PRO A 823 -30.23 -11.48 -25.05
CA PRO A 823 -31.55 -11.99 -24.69
C PRO A 823 -32.02 -13.15 -25.58
N GLY A 824 -31.57 -13.23 -26.84
CA GLY A 824 -31.89 -14.36 -27.73
C GLY A 824 -31.36 -15.69 -27.19
N VAL A 825 -30.06 -15.72 -26.86
CA VAL A 825 -29.40 -16.91 -26.27
C VAL A 825 -30.05 -17.31 -24.95
N VAL A 826 -30.32 -16.33 -24.07
CA VAL A 826 -31.01 -16.61 -22.79
C VAL A 826 -32.40 -17.18 -23.02
N SER A 827 -33.16 -16.67 -24.00
CA SER A 827 -34.50 -17.17 -24.32
C SER A 827 -34.46 -18.62 -24.76
N LEU A 828 -33.57 -18.98 -25.70
CA LEU A 828 -33.38 -20.35 -26.16
C LEU A 828 -32.97 -21.29 -25.03
N LEU A 829 -32.03 -20.85 -24.18
CA LEU A 829 -31.61 -21.65 -23.02
C LEU A 829 -32.73 -21.85 -22.00
N ARG A 830 -33.75 -20.99 -21.92
CA ARG A 830 -34.88 -21.16 -20.98
C ARG A 830 -35.84 -22.28 -21.38
N GLU A 831 -35.92 -22.64 -22.66
CA GLU A 831 -36.87 -23.64 -23.13
C GLU A 831 -36.57 -25.05 -22.57
N GLN A 832 -37.61 -25.88 -22.43
CA GLN A 832 -37.55 -27.15 -21.69
C GLN A 832 -36.95 -28.32 -22.50
N THR A 833 -36.91 -28.22 -23.83
CA THR A 833 -36.46 -29.31 -24.73
C THR A 833 -35.59 -28.75 -25.86
N VAL A 834 -34.38 -29.32 -26.04
CA VAL A 834 -33.53 -29.33 -27.26
C VAL A 834 -33.25 -27.97 -27.95
N ASN A 835 -32.89 -26.93 -27.19
CA ASN A 835 -32.38 -25.68 -27.78
C ASN A 835 -30.97 -25.29 -27.35
N THR A 836 -30.25 -26.17 -26.65
CA THR A 836 -28.86 -25.91 -26.26
C THR A 836 -27.96 -25.72 -27.48
N ASP A 837 -28.13 -26.54 -28.52
CA ASP A 837 -27.31 -26.47 -29.72
C ASP A 837 -27.58 -25.15 -30.49
N LEU A 838 -28.86 -24.81 -30.71
CA LEU A 838 -29.25 -23.52 -31.31
C LEU A 838 -28.78 -22.31 -30.47
N ALA A 839 -28.78 -22.43 -29.14
CA ALA A 839 -28.29 -21.37 -28.26
C ALA A 839 -26.77 -21.19 -28.39
N LEU A 840 -26.02 -22.28 -28.55
CA LEU A 840 -24.58 -22.25 -28.77
C LEU A 840 -24.22 -21.73 -30.17
N GLU A 841 -24.96 -22.14 -31.20
CA GLU A 841 -24.82 -21.59 -32.56
C GLU A 841 -25.07 -20.08 -32.57
N MET A 842 -26.13 -19.62 -31.90
CA MET A 842 -26.41 -18.19 -31.76
C MET A 842 -25.34 -17.45 -30.94
N LEU A 843 -24.79 -18.09 -29.89
CA LEU A 843 -23.68 -17.53 -29.13
C LEU A 843 -22.45 -17.35 -30.01
N GLU A 844 -22.13 -18.34 -30.85
CA GLU A 844 -21.00 -18.29 -31.77
C GLU A 844 -21.15 -17.16 -32.79
N GLU A 845 -22.31 -17.03 -33.44
CA GLU A 845 -22.56 -15.94 -34.39
C GLU A 845 -22.52 -14.56 -33.72
N ASN A 846 -23.04 -14.44 -32.49
CA ASN A 846 -22.90 -13.21 -31.71
C ASN A 846 -21.43 -12.89 -31.37
N LEU A 847 -20.64 -13.90 -30.99
CA LEU A 847 -19.21 -13.73 -30.71
C LEU A 847 -18.42 -13.35 -31.95
N LYS A 848 -18.76 -13.91 -33.11
CA LYS A 848 -18.19 -13.56 -34.42
C LYS A 848 -18.46 -12.10 -34.79
N LEU A 849 -19.70 -11.63 -34.60
CA LEU A 849 -20.05 -10.21 -34.83
C LEU A 849 -19.28 -9.28 -33.87
N ILE A 850 -19.19 -9.66 -32.59
CA ILE A 850 -18.38 -8.94 -31.60
C ILE A 850 -16.92 -8.86 -32.02
N TRP A 851 -16.34 -9.99 -32.42
CA TRP A 851 -14.93 -10.05 -32.79
C TRP A 851 -14.62 -9.15 -33.98
N LYS A 852 -15.49 -9.16 -35.00
CA LYS A 852 -15.33 -8.38 -36.23
C LYS A 852 -15.45 -6.88 -36.01
N HIS A 853 -16.45 -6.42 -35.27
CA HIS A 853 -16.77 -4.99 -35.20
C HIS A 853 -16.38 -4.31 -33.90
N PHE A 854 -16.34 -5.02 -32.77
CA PHE A 854 -16.09 -4.38 -31.48
C PHE A 854 -14.63 -4.48 -31.02
N ILE A 855 -13.91 -5.54 -31.38
CA ILE A 855 -12.56 -5.77 -30.86
C ILE A 855 -11.47 -5.27 -31.83
N CYS A 856 -11.75 -5.25 -33.15
CA CYS A 856 -10.82 -4.78 -34.20
C CYS A 856 -10.61 -3.25 -34.26
N TYR A 857 -10.72 -2.56 -33.13
CA TYR A 857 -10.44 -1.13 -33.05
C TYR A 857 -8.92 -0.87 -33.12
N SER A 858 -8.42 -0.43 -34.28
CA SER A 858 -7.10 0.17 -34.39
C SER A 858 -7.18 1.62 -33.91
N SER A 859 -6.50 1.94 -32.81
CA SER A 859 -6.26 3.32 -32.41
C SER A 859 -5.30 3.96 -33.42
N SER A 860 -5.79 4.36 -34.58
CA SER A 860 -5.08 5.28 -35.46
C SER A 860 -5.22 6.67 -34.84
N THR A 861 -4.35 7.00 -33.89
CA THR A 861 -3.95 8.38 -33.54
C THR A 861 -2.71 8.38 -32.68
#